data_AF-A0A6J1GN24-F1
#
_entry.id   AF-A0A6J1GN24-F1
#
_cell.length_a   1.000
_cell.length_b   1.000
_cell.length_c   1.000
_cell.angle_alpha   90.00
_cell.angle_beta   90.00
_cell.angle_gamma   90.00
#
_symmetry.space_group_name_H-M   'P 1'
#
loop_
_entity.id
_entity.type
_entity.pdbx_description
1 polymer ?
#
loop_
_entity_poly.entity_id
_entity_poly.type
_entity_poly.pdbx_seq_one_letter_code
_entity_poly.pdbx_strand_id
1 'polypeptide(L)'
;MPVLRSGVRRGRAKQKIDVLSPIEPQGEAIATRTRRRKAAAAVKVVPNNNEKPLQEGNDQLPPPVNDKVAAVVATSEENRVSKEAFGVRGGDEFGIAEIGDAAGGAKKEEAGEKKMDDHDSGAGSNDKAHAVEEEGSTAPLPEKIQVGGSPLYRIDRKLGKGGFGQVYVGRRASTVNTNERTGPGAVEVALKFEHRSSKGCNYGPPYEWQVYNTLGGSHGVPRVHYKGRQGDYYIMVMDMLGPSLWDVWNNNAHTMSVEMVACIAIEAISILEKMHSRGYIHGDVKPENFLLGPSGTPDEKKLFLVDLGLATRWRDGSGQHVEYDQRPDVFRGTVRYASVHAHLGRTGSRRDDLESLAYTLVFLLRGRLPWQGYQGENKGFLVCKKKMATSPETLCCFCPQPFKQFVEYVVNLKFDEEPNYAKYISLFDGIIGPNPEIRPINTDGAQKLICQVGHKRGRLTLEEEDDEQPKKKVRMGMPATQWISVYNARRPMKQRYHYNVADVRLAQHIEKGNEDGLFISSVASCQNLWALIMDAGTGFSSQVYELSPHFLHKEWIMEQWEKNYYITAVAGVVNGSSLVVMSKGTQYLQQSYKVSDSFPFKWINKKWREGFYVTAMATSGSRWGVVMSRGAGFSDQVVELDFLYPSEGIHRRWDCGYRITATAATSDQAALVLSVPRRKPADETQETLRTSAFPSTHVKEKWAKNLYIASVCYGRTVS
;
A
#
# COMPACT_ATOMS: atom_id res chain seq x y z
N MET A 1 -5.05 -18.41 27.33
CA MET A 1 -6.13 -19.44 27.41
C MET A 1 -6.49 -19.60 28.87
N PRO A 2 -7.79 -19.71 29.22
CA PRO A 2 -8.33 -21.06 29.42
C PRO A 2 -9.71 -21.32 28.80
N VAL A 3 -9.87 -22.59 28.41
CA VAL A 3 -11.05 -23.47 28.27
C VAL A 3 -12.48 -22.87 28.29
N LEU A 4 -13.23 -23.16 27.22
CA LEU A 4 -14.69 -23.06 27.12
C LEU A 4 -15.39 -24.18 27.92
N ARG A 5 -16.45 -23.87 28.68
CA ARG A 5 -17.40 -24.87 29.19
C ARG A 5 -18.63 -24.96 28.29
N SER A 6 -18.90 -26.16 27.76
CA SER A 6 -20.12 -26.49 27.02
C SER A 6 -21.17 -27.11 27.95
N GLY A 7 -22.36 -26.50 28.04
CA GLY A 7 -23.52 -27.09 28.71
C GLY A 7 -24.41 -27.83 27.70
N VAL A 8 -24.62 -29.14 27.91
CA VAL A 8 -25.45 -29.99 27.05
C VAL A 8 -26.90 -30.03 27.54
N ARG A 9 -27.88 -29.90 26.64
CA ARG A 9 -29.16 -30.63 26.74
C ARG A 9 -29.79 -30.90 25.36
N ARG A 10 -30.33 -32.11 25.20
CA ARG A 10 -31.09 -32.65 24.04
C ARG A 10 -32.41 -31.85 23.87
N GLY A 11 -33.08 -31.74 22.72
CA GLY A 11 -32.86 -32.28 21.37
C GLY A 11 -34.16 -32.85 20.78
N ARG A 12 -34.52 -32.55 19.51
CA ARG A 12 -35.56 -33.31 18.77
C ARG A 12 -35.51 -33.16 17.24
N ALA A 13 -35.69 -34.30 16.57
CA ALA A 13 -36.18 -34.58 15.21
C ALA A 13 -35.72 -33.75 13.97
N LYS A 14 -35.21 -34.48 12.97
CA LYS A 14 -35.15 -34.06 11.55
C LYS A 14 -36.45 -34.46 10.84
N GLN A 15 -36.85 -33.69 9.82
CA GLN A 15 -37.60 -34.23 8.67
C GLN A 15 -36.86 -33.89 7.37
N LYS A 16 -36.81 -34.86 6.45
CA LYS A 16 -36.46 -34.67 5.04
C LYS A 16 -37.73 -34.30 4.28
N ILE A 17 -37.58 -33.69 3.10
CA ILE A 17 -38.37 -33.94 1.87
C ILE A 17 -37.51 -33.46 0.68
N ASP A 18 -37.84 -33.96 -0.51
CA ASP A 18 -36.86 -34.34 -1.53
C ASP A 18 -36.54 -33.32 -2.64
N VAL A 19 -35.56 -33.73 -3.45
CA VAL A 19 -35.12 -33.12 -4.71
C VAL A 19 -36.13 -33.40 -5.82
N LEU A 20 -36.36 -32.45 -6.74
CA LEU A 20 -36.60 -32.73 -8.16
C LEU A 20 -36.49 -31.46 -9.05
N SER A 21 -36.04 -31.67 -10.28
CA SER A 21 -35.93 -30.73 -11.41
C SER A 21 -35.77 -31.58 -12.70
N PRO A 22 -35.73 -31.03 -13.92
CA PRO A 22 -36.34 -29.81 -14.49
C PRO A 22 -37.22 -30.13 -15.73
N ILE A 23 -38.03 -29.17 -16.24
CA ILE A 23 -38.61 -29.24 -17.60
C ILE A 23 -38.63 -27.85 -18.28
N GLU A 24 -37.99 -27.76 -19.44
CA GLU A 24 -38.25 -26.87 -20.59
C GLU A 24 -38.68 -27.81 -21.78
N PRO A 25 -39.18 -27.38 -22.97
CA PRO A 25 -38.95 -26.09 -23.65
C PRO A 25 -40.11 -25.51 -24.54
N GLN A 26 -39.81 -24.41 -25.26
CA GLN A 26 -40.49 -23.88 -26.50
C GLN A 26 -41.97 -23.42 -26.37
N GLY A 27 -42.47 -22.43 -27.13
CA GLY A 27 -41.89 -21.49 -28.10
C GLY A 27 -42.98 -20.55 -28.70
N GLU A 28 -42.57 -19.43 -29.32
CA GLU A 28 -43.29 -18.53 -30.27
C GLU A 28 -44.76 -18.07 -29.98
N ALA A 29 -45.28 -16.86 -30.22
CA ALA A 29 -44.92 -15.53 -30.74
C ALA A 29 -46.14 -15.00 -31.54
N ILE A 30 -46.42 -13.68 -31.53
CA ILE A 30 -46.80 -12.81 -32.68
C ILE A 30 -47.64 -11.56 -32.27
N ALA A 31 -47.16 -10.39 -32.71
CA ALA A 31 -47.84 -9.09 -32.95
C ALA A 31 -48.55 -8.34 -31.79
N THR A 32 -48.66 -6.99 -31.78
CA THR A 32 -48.53 -6.04 -32.91
C THR A 32 -47.86 -4.70 -32.53
N ARG A 33 -47.21 -4.09 -33.54
CA ARG A 33 -46.76 -2.68 -33.75
C ARG A 33 -47.33 -1.59 -32.80
N THR A 34 -46.61 -0.49 -32.48
CA THR A 34 -46.13 0.48 -33.49
C THR A 34 -44.91 1.36 -33.10
N ARG A 35 -44.08 1.63 -34.13
CA ARG A 35 -42.92 2.54 -34.34
C ARG A 35 -42.82 3.84 -33.51
N ARG A 36 -41.61 4.24 -33.01
CA ARG A 36 -40.54 5.11 -33.61
C ARG A 36 -40.98 6.59 -33.85
N ARG A 37 -40.15 7.66 -33.73
CA ARG A 37 -38.67 7.82 -33.64
C ARG A 37 -38.26 9.26 -33.19
N LYS A 38 -37.09 9.39 -32.53
CA LYS A 38 -36.02 10.43 -32.65
C LYS A 38 -36.32 11.96 -32.71
N ALA A 39 -35.83 12.66 -31.67
CA ALA A 39 -34.70 13.62 -31.66
C ALA A 39 -34.82 15.08 -32.19
N ALA A 40 -34.19 15.99 -31.41
CA ALA A 40 -33.26 17.09 -31.78
C ALA A 40 -33.60 18.55 -31.37
N ALA A 41 -32.57 19.20 -30.79
CA ALA A 41 -32.18 20.62 -30.85
C ALA A 41 -32.98 21.76 -30.15
N ALA A 42 -32.31 22.38 -29.17
CA ALA A 42 -32.05 23.83 -28.95
C ALA A 42 -33.14 24.93 -29.09
N VAL A 43 -33.08 25.95 -28.20
CA VAL A 43 -32.92 27.40 -28.53
C VAL A 43 -32.79 28.28 -27.25
N LYS A 44 -32.43 29.57 -27.43
CA LYS A 44 -31.83 30.55 -26.50
C LYS A 44 -32.79 31.41 -25.65
N VAL A 45 -32.22 31.89 -24.53
CA VAL A 45 -32.18 33.28 -23.97
C VAL A 45 -32.94 34.42 -24.68
N VAL A 46 -33.70 35.23 -23.91
CA VAL A 46 -33.78 36.73 -23.94
C VAL A 46 -34.29 37.27 -22.56
N PRO A 47 -34.24 38.59 -22.23
CA PRO A 47 -33.91 39.08 -20.87
C PRO A 47 -34.97 40.03 -20.25
N ASN A 48 -34.62 40.72 -19.14
CA ASN A 48 -34.94 42.16 -19.04
C ASN A 48 -34.05 42.95 -18.04
N ASN A 49 -33.89 44.26 -18.33
CA ASN A 49 -33.13 45.23 -17.51
C ASN A 49 -34.05 46.05 -16.58
N ASN A 50 -33.46 46.75 -15.61
CA ASN A 50 -33.71 48.19 -15.38
C ASN A 50 -32.62 48.83 -14.50
N GLU A 51 -32.35 50.12 -14.69
CA GLU A 51 -31.22 50.86 -14.12
C GLU A 51 -31.64 51.97 -13.12
N LYS A 52 -30.78 52.26 -12.12
CA LYS A 52 -30.26 53.58 -11.61
C LYS A 52 -31.21 54.80 -11.40
N PRO A 53 -30.87 55.82 -10.56
CA PRO A 53 -29.52 56.43 -10.39
C PRO A 53 -29.10 56.86 -8.95
N LEU A 54 -28.02 57.65 -8.88
CA LEU A 54 -27.21 58.02 -7.70
C LEU A 54 -27.72 59.28 -6.95
N GLN A 55 -27.28 59.46 -5.70
CA GLN A 55 -26.89 60.78 -5.18
C GLN A 55 -25.89 60.71 -4.00
N GLU A 56 -25.13 61.79 -3.82
CA GLU A 56 -24.07 62.00 -2.81
C GLU A 56 -24.64 62.66 -1.52
N GLY A 57 -23.88 62.65 -0.40
CA GLY A 57 -24.21 63.53 0.74
C GLY A 57 -23.72 63.13 2.14
N ASN A 58 -22.46 63.45 2.41
CA ASN A 58 -21.82 63.96 3.65
C ASN A 58 -22.42 63.83 5.10
N ASP A 59 -21.49 63.95 6.06
CA ASP A 59 -21.60 64.51 7.42
C ASP A 59 -21.86 63.64 8.70
N GLN A 60 -20.77 63.55 9.49
CA GLN A 60 -20.62 63.92 10.92
C GLN A 60 -21.18 63.04 12.09
N LEU A 61 -20.23 62.70 12.98
CA LEU A 61 -20.38 62.38 14.42
C LEU A 61 -21.09 63.52 15.19
N PRO A 62 -21.64 63.36 16.44
CA PRO A 62 -21.08 62.59 17.59
C PRO A 62 -22.18 61.97 18.52
N PRO A 63 -22.00 61.66 19.84
CA PRO A 63 -20.79 61.47 20.67
C PRO A 63 -20.74 60.11 21.43
N PRO A 64 -19.61 59.76 22.07
CA PRO A 64 -19.51 58.66 23.05
C PRO A 64 -19.47 59.16 24.51
N VAL A 65 -20.12 58.44 25.45
CA VAL A 65 -19.96 58.67 26.91
C VAL A 65 -20.04 57.34 27.70
N ASN A 66 -18.93 56.99 28.37
CA ASN A 66 -18.73 56.39 29.71
C ASN A 66 -19.85 55.56 30.41
N ASP A 67 -19.56 54.55 31.26
CA ASP A 67 -18.30 54.21 31.96
C ASP A 67 -18.32 52.81 32.62
N LYS A 68 -17.12 52.32 33.03
CA LYS A 68 -16.85 51.42 34.21
C LYS A 68 -17.45 49.98 34.24
N VAL A 69 -16.80 48.93 34.74
CA VAL A 69 -15.42 48.60 35.23
C VAL A 69 -15.20 47.08 35.00
N ALA A 70 -14.03 46.42 35.09
CA ALA A 70 -12.64 46.79 35.43
C ALA A 70 -11.66 45.80 34.75
N ALA A 71 -10.34 46.05 34.88
CA ALA A 71 -9.26 45.10 34.65
C ALA A 71 -8.14 45.32 35.70
N VAL A 72 -7.30 44.32 35.96
CA VAL A 72 -6.08 44.45 36.77
C VAL A 72 -4.88 44.00 35.95
N VAL A 73 -3.76 44.71 36.16
CA VAL A 73 -2.63 44.88 35.24
C VAL A 73 -1.50 43.87 35.51
N ALA A 74 -0.75 43.51 34.46
CA ALA A 74 0.62 43.03 34.57
C ALA A 74 1.54 44.01 33.82
N THR A 75 2.49 44.62 34.52
CA THR A 75 3.42 45.63 33.98
C THR A 75 4.70 45.00 33.44
N SER A 76 5.22 45.58 32.37
CA SER A 76 6.55 45.32 31.82
C SER A 76 7.50 46.46 32.15
N GLU A 77 8.75 46.16 32.53
CA GLU A 77 9.87 47.09 32.41
C GLU A 77 11.07 46.38 31.77
N GLU A 78 11.74 47.08 30.86
CA GLU A 78 13.06 46.72 30.34
C GLU A 78 14.14 47.22 31.30
N ASN A 79 15.31 46.55 31.36
CA ASN A 79 16.55 47.32 31.49
C ASN A 79 17.80 46.62 30.95
N ARG A 80 18.83 47.44 30.72
CA ARG A 80 20.00 47.13 29.89
C ARG A 80 21.20 46.56 30.66
N VAL A 81 22.14 46.04 29.87
CA VAL A 81 23.45 45.46 30.25
C VAL A 81 24.41 46.49 30.85
N SER A 82 25.20 46.08 31.85
CA SER A 82 26.48 46.69 32.24
C SER A 82 27.51 45.62 32.64
N LYS A 83 28.81 45.95 32.52
CA LYS A 83 29.96 45.02 32.57
C LYS A 83 30.63 44.89 33.97
N GLU A 84 31.50 43.87 34.08
CA GLU A 84 32.72 43.79 34.95
C GLU A 84 32.50 43.69 36.50
N ALA A 85 33.29 42.95 37.30
CA ALA A 85 34.32 41.93 37.05
C ALA A 85 34.67 41.09 38.33
N PHE A 86 35.45 40.00 38.15
CA PHE A 86 36.28 39.24 39.14
C PHE A 86 35.66 38.40 40.29
N GLY A 87 36.09 37.13 40.39
CA GLY A 87 35.90 36.22 41.54
C GLY A 87 36.27 34.75 41.25
N VAL A 88 37.42 34.27 41.71
CA VAL A 88 38.13 33.05 41.22
C VAL A 88 37.77 31.75 41.98
N ARG A 89 37.95 30.60 41.28
CA ARG A 89 38.21 29.18 41.71
C ARG A 89 37.06 28.21 41.40
N GLY A 90 37.27 27.04 40.77
CA GLY A 90 38.46 26.43 40.17
C GLY A 90 38.22 24.93 39.88
N GLY A 91 38.93 24.31 38.93
CA GLY A 91 38.81 22.87 38.62
C GLY A 91 38.99 22.54 37.14
N ASP A 92 40.14 21.95 36.81
CA ASP A 92 40.67 21.70 35.45
C ASP A 92 39.93 20.52 34.75
N GLU A 93 39.69 20.51 33.42
CA GLU A 93 40.61 20.16 32.31
C GLU A 93 41.07 18.68 32.40
N PHE A 94 40.93 17.77 31.42
CA PHE A 94 41.16 17.72 29.96
C PHE A 94 40.28 16.60 29.33
N GLY A 95 40.19 16.33 28.03
CA GLY A 95 40.81 16.89 26.82
C GLY A 95 40.72 15.86 25.67
N ILE A 96 40.48 16.32 24.44
CA ILE A 96 40.38 15.48 23.22
C ILE A 96 41.76 15.41 22.55
N ALA A 97 42.09 14.28 21.90
CA ALA A 97 43.29 14.16 21.07
C ALA A 97 43.01 13.47 19.72
N GLU A 98 43.27 14.18 18.62
CA GLU A 98 43.60 13.62 17.31
C GLU A 98 45.13 13.49 17.20
N ILE A 99 45.67 12.44 16.57
CA ILE A 99 46.99 12.44 15.89
C ILE A 99 46.91 11.51 14.65
N GLY A 100 47.60 11.86 13.56
CA GLY A 100 47.64 11.14 12.29
C GLY A 100 48.89 10.28 12.02
N ASP A 101 49.18 10.07 10.72
CA ASP A 101 50.07 9.08 10.09
C ASP A 101 51.51 8.91 10.62
N ALA A 102 52.02 7.66 10.57
CA ALA A 102 53.18 7.28 9.71
C ALA A 102 53.50 5.76 9.66
N ALA A 103 53.55 5.23 8.43
CA ALA A 103 54.38 4.13 7.86
C ALA A 103 54.89 2.92 8.70
N GLY A 104 54.63 1.71 8.15
CA GLY A 104 55.67 0.66 7.99
C GLY A 104 55.40 -0.73 8.60
N GLY A 105 55.23 -1.76 7.75
CA GLY A 105 55.29 -3.17 8.18
C GLY A 105 54.39 -4.12 7.39
N ALA A 106 54.94 -4.82 6.39
CA ALA A 106 54.16 -5.74 5.56
C ALA A 106 53.90 -7.10 6.24
N LYS A 107 52.66 -7.60 6.15
CA LYS A 107 52.33 -9.05 6.14
C LYS A 107 51.18 -9.30 5.17
N LYS A 108 51.35 -10.32 4.32
CA LYS A 108 50.28 -10.87 3.48
C LYS A 108 49.32 -11.68 4.36
N GLU A 109 48.03 -11.56 4.10
CA GLU A 109 47.06 -12.63 4.38
C GLU A 109 45.96 -12.61 3.30
N GLU A 110 45.44 -13.79 2.96
CA GLU A 110 44.74 -14.03 1.70
C GLU A 110 43.25 -13.64 1.77
N ALA A 111 42.73 -13.05 0.69
CA ALA A 111 41.33 -12.69 0.58
C ALA A 111 40.48 -13.95 0.31
N GLY A 112 39.85 -14.49 1.37
CA GLY A 112 38.86 -15.55 1.24
C GLY A 112 37.55 -15.02 0.64
N GLU A 113 37.19 -15.50 -0.54
CA GLU A 113 35.89 -15.23 -1.17
C GLU A 113 34.73 -15.69 -0.28
N LYS A 114 33.84 -14.76 0.09
CA LYS A 114 32.53 -15.13 0.67
C LYS A 114 31.46 -15.07 -0.41
N LYS A 115 30.90 -16.24 -0.74
CA LYS A 115 29.68 -16.36 -1.55
C LYS A 115 28.54 -15.55 -0.92
N MET A 116 27.72 -14.97 -1.78
CA MET A 116 26.53 -14.20 -1.42
C MET A 116 25.34 -15.17 -1.28
N ASP A 117 24.63 -15.14 -0.15
CA ASP A 117 23.59 -16.13 0.16
C ASP A 117 22.29 -15.93 -0.66
N ASP A 118 21.96 -16.93 -1.47
CA ASP A 118 20.74 -17.02 -2.28
C ASP A 118 19.55 -17.57 -1.48
N HIS A 119 18.72 -16.70 -0.87
CA HIS A 119 17.33 -17.04 -0.51
C HIS A 119 16.42 -15.78 -0.48
N ASP A 120 15.86 -15.39 -1.64
CA ASP A 120 14.90 -14.28 -1.76
C ASP A 120 13.53 -14.70 -2.34
N SER A 121 12.96 -15.78 -1.76
CA SER A 121 11.60 -16.24 -2.06
C SER A 121 10.80 -16.49 -0.78
N GLY A 122 10.15 -15.45 -0.25
CA GLY A 122 9.45 -15.52 1.03
C GLY A 122 7.96 -15.85 0.93
N ALA A 123 7.54 -17.01 1.47
CA ALA A 123 6.16 -17.25 1.94
C ALA A 123 6.04 -18.55 2.78
N GLY A 124 6.53 -18.53 4.02
CA GLY A 124 6.38 -19.63 5.00
C GLY A 124 6.26 -19.11 6.43
N SER A 125 5.05 -19.09 6.98
CA SER A 125 4.80 -18.89 8.41
C SER A 125 4.56 -20.26 9.02
N ASN A 126 5.32 -20.63 10.05
CA ASN A 126 5.05 -21.81 10.87
C ASN A 126 5.71 -21.65 12.25
N ASP A 127 4.93 -21.91 13.29
CA ASP A 127 5.43 -22.10 14.65
C ASP A 127 6.39 -23.30 14.69
N LYS A 128 7.62 -23.12 15.22
CA LYS A 128 8.55 -24.24 15.45
C LYS A 128 8.40 -24.78 16.88
N ALA A 129 7.80 -25.96 16.99
CA ALA A 129 8.32 -27.00 17.87
C ALA A 129 9.18 -27.95 17.01
N HIS A 130 10.25 -28.52 17.57
CA HIS A 130 11.27 -29.24 16.82
C HIS A 130 10.73 -30.44 16.01
N ALA A 131 10.98 -30.43 14.70
CA ALA A 131 10.98 -31.60 13.84
C ALA A 131 12.11 -31.45 12.80
N VAL A 132 12.76 -32.56 12.45
CA VAL A 132 13.78 -32.63 11.40
C VAL A 132 13.08 -32.49 10.04
N GLU A 133 13.67 -31.72 9.12
CA GLU A 133 13.12 -31.55 7.77
C GLU A 133 13.40 -32.80 6.94
N GLU A 134 12.42 -33.71 6.83
CA GLU A 134 12.41 -34.75 5.80
C GLU A 134 12.23 -34.12 4.40
N GLU A 135 12.94 -34.64 3.40
CA GLU A 135 12.66 -34.33 2.00
C GLU A 135 11.25 -34.82 1.64
N GLY A 136 10.30 -33.89 1.59
CA GLY A 136 8.92 -34.19 1.26
C GLY A 136 8.79 -34.81 -0.14
N SER A 137 8.41 -36.09 -0.16
CA SER A 137 8.19 -36.90 -1.37
C SER A 137 7.39 -36.17 -2.45
N THR A 138 8.09 -35.66 -3.46
CA THR A 138 7.49 -35.22 -4.73
C THR A 138 7.59 -36.35 -5.75
N ALA A 139 6.48 -36.68 -6.40
CA ALA A 139 6.45 -37.70 -7.44
C ALA A 139 7.53 -37.45 -8.51
N PRO A 140 8.24 -38.48 -9.00
CA PRO A 140 9.30 -38.28 -9.98
C PRO A 140 8.76 -37.62 -11.26
N LEU A 141 9.52 -36.68 -11.82
CA LEU A 141 9.17 -36.06 -13.11
C LEU A 141 9.19 -37.12 -14.21
N PRO A 142 8.21 -37.15 -15.13
CA PRO A 142 8.19 -38.15 -16.20
C PRO A 142 9.32 -37.89 -17.21
N GLU A 143 10.17 -38.88 -17.48
CA GLU A 143 11.33 -38.72 -18.39
C GLU A 143 10.95 -38.24 -19.82
N LYS A 144 9.75 -38.60 -20.26
CA LYS A 144 9.19 -38.31 -21.58
C LYS A 144 7.84 -37.64 -21.43
N ILE A 145 7.67 -36.49 -22.09
CA ILE A 145 6.51 -35.62 -21.99
C ILE A 145 5.73 -35.62 -23.31
N GLN A 146 4.42 -35.81 -23.21
CA GLN A 146 3.50 -35.60 -24.32
C GLN A 146 2.16 -35.08 -23.79
N VAL A 147 1.80 -33.83 -24.13
CA VAL A 147 0.62 -33.15 -23.58
C VAL A 147 -0.10 -32.34 -24.65
N GLY A 148 -1.44 -32.32 -24.61
CA GLY A 148 -2.24 -31.45 -25.49
C GLY A 148 -2.01 -31.66 -26.99
N GLY A 149 -1.66 -32.88 -27.42
CA GLY A 149 -1.33 -33.20 -28.82
C GLY A 149 0.10 -32.86 -29.24
N SER A 150 0.99 -32.56 -28.29
CA SER A 150 2.39 -32.23 -28.59
C SER A 150 3.18 -33.39 -29.23
N PRO A 151 4.32 -33.08 -29.86
CA PRO A 151 5.40 -34.06 -30.03
C PRO A 151 5.81 -34.69 -28.70
N LEU A 152 6.48 -35.84 -28.76
CA LEU A 152 7.15 -36.45 -27.62
C LEU A 152 8.45 -35.69 -27.33
N TYR A 153 8.60 -35.14 -26.13
CA TYR A 153 9.82 -34.49 -25.66
C TYR A 153 10.51 -35.32 -24.58
N ARG A 154 11.84 -35.38 -24.58
CA ARG A 154 12.64 -35.91 -23.46
C ARG A 154 13.06 -34.74 -22.57
N ILE A 155 12.94 -34.89 -21.25
CA ILE A 155 13.49 -33.92 -20.30
C ILE A 155 15.02 -33.98 -20.36
N ASP A 156 15.65 -32.81 -20.40
CA ASP A 156 17.11 -32.62 -20.36
C ASP A 156 17.48 -31.77 -19.12
N ARG A 157 18.46 -30.86 -19.23
CA ARG A 157 18.92 -30.03 -18.11
C ARG A 157 17.82 -29.12 -17.56
N LYS A 158 17.91 -28.86 -16.26
CA LYS A 158 17.07 -27.87 -15.57
C LYS A 158 17.41 -26.45 -16.04
N LEU A 159 16.40 -25.61 -16.16
CA LEU A 159 16.51 -24.17 -16.42
C LEU A 159 16.30 -23.35 -15.14
N GLY A 160 15.36 -23.75 -14.28
CA GLY A 160 15.11 -23.04 -13.03
C GLY A 160 14.12 -23.73 -12.11
N LYS A 161 13.96 -23.18 -10.90
CA LYS A 161 12.92 -23.54 -9.93
C LYS A 161 12.41 -22.25 -9.30
N GLY A 162 11.11 -21.99 -9.43
CA GLY A 162 10.43 -20.85 -8.82
C GLY A 162 9.47 -21.29 -7.70
N GLY A 163 8.74 -20.33 -7.14
CA GLY A 163 7.74 -20.61 -6.08
C GLY A 163 6.52 -21.42 -6.54
N PHE A 164 6.26 -21.47 -7.85
CA PHE A 164 5.10 -22.14 -8.44
C PHE A 164 5.44 -23.50 -9.08
N GLY A 165 6.66 -23.67 -9.61
CA GLY A 165 7.04 -24.85 -10.36
C GLY A 165 8.52 -24.93 -10.72
N GLN A 166 8.84 -25.87 -11.62
CA GLN A 166 10.19 -26.15 -12.11
C GLN A 166 10.21 -26.06 -13.64
N VAL A 167 11.30 -25.54 -14.21
CA VAL A 167 11.46 -25.39 -15.66
C VAL A 167 12.67 -26.17 -16.14
N TYR A 168 12.52 -26.91 -17.24
CA TYR A 168 13.55 -27.75 -17.86
C TYR A 168 13.60 -27.53 -19.37
N VAL A 169 14.74 -27.86 -19.99
CA VAL A 169 14.81 -28.04 -21.44
C VAL A 169 14.09 -29.34 -21.81
N GLY A 170 13.22 -29.29 -22.80
CA GLY A 170 12.69 -30.46 -23.50
C GLY A 170 13.32 -30.60 -24.88
N ARG A 171 13.91 -31.76 -25.19
CA ARG A 171 14.36 -32.08 -26.55
C ARG A 171 13.34 -32.94 -27.28
N ARG A 172 12.96 -32.58 -28.50
CA ARG A 172 12.02 -33.35 -29.33
C ARG A 172 12.64 -34.71 -29.67
N ALA A 173 11.92 -35.80 -29.40
CA ALA A 173 12.40 -37.17 -29.61
C ALA A 173 12.26 -37.67 -31.06
N SER A 174 11.62 -36.89 -31.94
CA SER A 174 11.37 -37.22 -33.35
C SER A 174 12.19 -36.31 -34.26
N THR A 175 12.96 -36.92 -35.16
CA THR A 175 14.03 -36.29 -35.97
C THR A 175 13.57 -35.70 -37.32
N VAL A 176 12.27 -35.51 -37.53
CA VAL A 176 11.70 -35.31 -38.88
C VAL A 176 12.02 -33.93 -39.51
N ASN A 177 12.40 -32.91 -38.72
CA ASN A 177 12.95 -31.64 -39.22
C ASN A 177 13.94 -31.05 -38.19
N THR A 178 15.24 -31.03 -38.48
CA THR A 178 16.28 -30.46 -37.59
C THR A 178 16.45 -28.94 -37.69
N ASN A 179 15.86 -28.30 -38.72
CA ASN A 179 16.02 -26.86 -38.98
C ASN A 179 14.96 -25.97 -38.31
N GLU A 180 13.90 -26.53 -37.73
CA GLU A 180 12.88 -25.76 -36.99
C GLU A 180 13.43 -25.38 -35.61
N ARG A 181 13.87 -24.12 -35.47
CA ARG A 181 14.46 -23.58 -34.23
C ARG A 181 13.45 -22.95 -33.26
N THR A 182 12.25 -22.61 -33.72
CA THR A 182 11.22 -21.88 -32.94
C THR A 182 9.81 -22.42 -33.24
N GLY A 183 8.87 -22.16 -32.32
CA GLY A 183 7.46 -22.57 -32.49
C GLY A 183 7.16 -24.04 -32.16
N PRO A 184 5.94 -24.52 -32.48
CA PRO A 184 5.45 -25.83 -32.02
C PRO A 184 6.25 -27.05 -32.50
N GLY A 185 7.04 -26.90 -33.57
CA GLY A 185 7.91 -27.95 -34.09
C GLY A 185 9.36 -27.91 -33.59
N ALA A 186 9.73 -26.93 -32.75
CA ALA A 186 11.10 -26.70 -32.33
C ALA A 186 11.80 -27.94 -31.73
N VAL A 187 13.09 -28.08 -32.03
CA VAL A 187 13.95 -29.15 -31.52
C VAL A 187 14.14 -29.05 -30.00
N GLU A 188 14.32 -27.83 -29.47
CA GLU A 188 14.37 -27.54 -28.04
C GLU A 188 13.21 -26.60 -27.63
N VAL A 189 12.60 -26.89 -26.49
CA VAL A 189 11.48 -26.13 -25.89
C VAL A 189 11.68 -25.95 -24.39
N ALA A 190 11.05 -24.94 -23.80
CA ALA A 190 10.97 -24.84 -22.34
C ALA A 190 9.75 -25.65 -21.83
N LEU A 191 10.00 -26.55 -20.86
CA LEU A 191 8.99 -27.35 -20.18
C LEU A 191 8.81 -26.85 -18.75
N LYS A 192 7.69 -26.17 -18.45
CA LYS A 192 7.32 -25.73 -17.09
C LYS A 192 6.37 -26.73 -16.45
N PHE A 193 6.73 -27.21 -15.26
CA PHE A 193 6.01 -28.22 -14.47
C PHE A 193 5.51 -27.63 -13.15
N GLU A 194 4.22 -27.80 -12.87
CA GLU A 194 3.58 -27.43 -11.61
C GLU A 194 2.84 -28.63 -11.04
N HIS A 195 3.14 -29.00 -9.79
CA HIS A 195 2.52 -30.18 -9.17
C HIS A 195 1.08 -29.88 -8.75
N ARG A 196 0.19 -30.87 -8.77
CA ARG A 196 -1.23 -30.68 -8.42
C ARG A 196 -1.46 -30.18 -6.98
N SER A 197 -0.53 -30.44 -6.05
CA SER A 197 -0.57 -29.89 -4.69
C SER A 197 0.10 -28.51 -4.53
N SER A 198 0.64 -27.93 -5.60
CA SER A 198 1.17 -26.56 -5.57
C SER A 198 0.08 -25.55 -5.24
N LYS A 199 0.45 -24.47 -4.54
CA LYS A 199 -0.45 -23.35 -4.25
C LYS A 199 -1.03 -22.80 -5.57
N GLY A 200 -2.36 -22.74 -5.66
CA GLY A 200 -3.08 -22.32 -6.87
C GLY A 200 -3.58 -23.47 -7.76
N CYS A 201 -3.11 -24.71 -7.57
CA CYS A 201 -3.51 -25.88 -8.37
C CYS A 201 -4.69 -26.69 -7.78
N ASN A 202 -5.16 -26.34 -6.58
CA ASN A 202 -6.18 -27.10 -5.84
C ASN A 202 -7.54 -27.25 -6.57
N TYR A 203 -7.85 -26.36 -7.51
CA TYR A 203 -9.14 -26.28 -8.21
C TYR A 203 -9.03 -26.53 -9.72
N GLY A 204 -7.86 -26.91 -10.23
CA GLY A 204 -7.61 -27.08 -11.67
C GLY A 204 -6.20 -26.66 -12.07
N PRO A 205 -5.95 -26.42 -13.36
CA PRO A 205 -4.66 -25.91 -13.84
C PRO A 205 -4.32 -24.52 -13.25
N PRO A 206 -3.03 -24.16 -13.21
CA PRO A 206 -2.56 -22.85 -12.74
C PRO A 206 -3.27 -21.67 -13.44
N TYR A 207 -3.56 -20.60 -12.70
CA TYR A 207 -4.16 -19.39 -13.25
C TYR A 207 -3.32 -18.78 -14.40
N GLU A 208 -2.00 -18.93 -14.33
CA GLU A 208 -1.04 -18.55 -15.36
C GLU A 208 -1.41 -19.06 -16.76
N TRP A 209 -2.03 -20.24 -16.87
CA TRP A 209 -2.49 -20.80 -18.14
C TRP A 209 -3.58 -19.95 -18.82
N GLN A 210 -4.38 -19.24 -18.04
CA GLN A 210 -5.41 -18.32 -18.54
C GLN A 210 -4.81 -16.97 -18.94
N VAL A 211 -3.75 -16.55 -18.25
CA VAL A 211 -2.99 -15.34 -18.58
C VAL A 211 -2.27 -15.54 -19.92
N TYR A 212 -1.55 -16.66 -20.12
CA TYR A 212 -0.93 -16.98 -21.41
C TYR A 212 -1.93 -17.18 -22.55
N ASN A 213 -3.16 -17.64 -22.29
CA ASN A 213 -4.21 -17.65 -23.33
C ASN A 213 -4.55 -16.24 -23.85
N THR A 214 -4.38 -15.21 -23.00
CA THR A 214 -4.73 -13.82 -23.33
C THR A 214 -3.53 -13.03 -23.83
N LEU A 215 -2.31 -13.37 -23.37
CA LEU A 215 -1.08 -12.62 -23.61
C LEU A 215 -0.04 -13.34 -24.47
N GLY A 216 -0.04 -14.67 -24.54
CA GLY A 216 1.02 -15.45 -25.18
C GLY A 216 1.23 -15.07 -26.65
N GLY A 217 2.50 -14.83 -27.04
CA GLY A 217 2.84 -14.33 -28.37
C GLY A 217 2.48 -12.86 -28.63
N SER A 218 2.04 -12.11 -27.62
CA SER A 218 2.11 -10.65 -27.65
C SER A 218 3.56 -10.19 -27.63
N HIS A 219 3.79 -8.94 -28.02
CA HIS A 219 5.11 -8.31 -27.93
C HIS A 219 5.72 -8.49 -26.52
N GLY A 220 6.92 -9.08 -26.46
CA GLY A 220 7.63 -9.39 -25.23
C GLY A 220 7.07 -10.52 -24.37
N VAL A 221 6.14 -11.34 -24.84
CA VAL A 221 5.59 -12.48 -24.05
C VAL A 221 5.76 -13.78 -24.84
N PRO A 222 6.46 -14.80 -24.30
CA PRO A 222 6.67 -16.07 -25.01
C PRO A 222 5.35 -16.78 -25.30
N ARG A 223 5.35 -17.63 -26.34
CA ARG A 223 4.22 -18.47 -26.71
C ARG A 223 4.22 -19.74 -25.89
N VAL A 224 3.02 -20.18 -25.53
CA VAL A 224 2.76 -21.56 -25.07
C VAL A 224 2.26 -22.34 -26.27
N HIS A 225 3.02 -23.34 -26.71
CA HIS A 225 2.67 -24.18 -27.86
C HIS A 225 1.65 -25.25 -27.48
N TYR A 226 1.90 -25.90 -26.35
CA TYR A 226 1.07 -26.99 -25.84
C TYR A 226 0.95 -26.88 -24.33
N LYS A 227 -0.15 -27.39 -23.78
CA LYS A 227 -0.32 -27.57 -22.34
C LYS A 227 -1.26 -28.70 -22.04
N GLY A 228 -1.07 -29.34 -20.89
CA GLY A 228 -1.88 -30.46 -20.46
C GLY A 228 -1.39 -31.04 -19.14
N ARG A 229 -2.00 -32.14 -18.72
CA ARG A 229 -1.64 -32.84 -17.49
C ARG A 229 -1.04 -34.19 -17.84
N GLN A 230 0.09 -34.54 -17.21
CA GLN A 230 0.69 -35.87 -17.28
C GLN A 230 1.11 -36.29 -15.87
N GLY A 231 0.59 -37.42 -15.40
CA GLY A 231 0.68 -37.79 -13.98
C GLY A 231 0.10 -36.69 -13.08
N ASP A 232 0.83 -36.36 -12.01
CA ASP A 232 0.47 -35.31 -11.05
C ASP A 232 1.02 -33.92 -11.39
N TYR A 233 1.46 -33.72 -12.63
CA TYR A 233 1.97 -32.43 -13.11
C TYR A 233 1.06 -31.79 -14.16
N TYR A 234 0.76 -30.50 -13.95
CA TYR A 234 0.37 -29.59 -15.01
C TYR A 234 1.63 -29.12 -15.75
N ILE A 235 1.62 -29.21 -17.07
CA ILE A 235 2.78 -28.96 -17.91
C ILE A 235 2.44 -27.93 -18.99
N MET A 236 3.32 -26.94 -19.18
CA MET A 236 3.35 -26.06 -20.35
C MET A 236 4.60 -26.33 -21.18
N VAL A 237 4.42 -26.39 -22.51
CA VAL A 237 5.48 -26.43 -23.52
C VAL A 237 5.54 -25.06 -24.17
N MET A 238 6.68 -24.38 -24.08
CA MET A 238 6.82 -22.95 -24.35
C MET A 238 8.02 -22.67 -25.26
N ASP A 239 8.05 -21.48 -25.87
CA ASP A 239 9.25 -20.99 -26.58
C ASP A 239 10.49 -21.15 -25.70
N MET A 240 11.57 -21.68 -26.28
CA MET A 240 12.88 -21.69 -25.63
C MET A 240 13.50 -20.29 -25.72
N LEU A 241 14.03 -19.77 -24.61
CA LEU A 241 14.63 -18.44 -24.51
C LEU A 241 16.11 -18.51 -24.10
N GLY A 242 16.80 -17.37 -24.20
CA GLY A 242 18.18 -17.17 -23.79
C GLY A 242 18.33 -16.85 -22.29
N PRO A 243 19.47 -16.25 -21.88
CA PRO A 243 19.75 -15.93 -20.49
C PRO A 243 18.82 -14.83 -19.94
N SER A 244 18.59 -14.83 -18.62
CA SER A 244 17.91 -13.74 -17.93
C SER A 244 18.82 -12.52 -17.77
N LEU A 245 18.24 -11.33 -17.52
CA LEU A 245 19.02 -10.14 -17.18
C LEU A 245 19.82 -10.34 -15.88
N TRP A 246 19.36 -11.22 -14.98
CA TRP A 246 20.13 -11.64 -13.80
C TRP A 246 21.41 -12.41 -14.20
N ASP A 247 21.30 -13.38 -15.11
CA ASP A 247 22.45 -14.15 -15.60
C ASP A 247 23.45 -13.24 -16.34
N VAL A 248 22.94 -12.34 -17.20
CA VAL A 248 23.77 -11.36 -17.92
C VAL A 248 24.46 -10.41 -16.94
N TRP A 249 23.79 -9.97 -15.87
CA TRP A 249 24.37 -9.07 -14.87
C TRP A 249 25.44 -9.76 -14.01
N ASN A 250 25.23 -11.00 -13.58
CA ASN A 250 26.23 -11.79 -12.85
C ASN A 250 27.48 -12.05 -13.70
N ASN A 251 27.30 -12.41 -14.98
CA ASN A 251 28.40 -12.68 -15.90
C ASN A 251 29.22 -11.42 -16.25
N ASN A 252 28.64 -10.22 -16.14
CA ASN A 252 29.31 -8.94 -16.39
C ASN A 252 29.81 -8.28 -15.09
N ALA A 253 30.43 -9.07 -14.21
CA ALA A 253 31.03 -8.62 -12.95
C ALA A 253 30.07 -7.75 -12.08
N HIS A 254 28.79 -8.10 -12.05
CA HIS A 254 27.77 -7.43 -11.24
C HIS A 254 27.47 -5.96 -11.65
N THR A 255 27.66 -5.61 -12.92
CA THR A 255 27.29 -4.30 -13.49
C THR A 255 26.78 -4.40 -14.93
N MET A 256 26.08 -3.37 -15.40
CA MET A 256 25.70 -3.19 -16.81
C MET A 256 25.99 -1.75 -17.26
N SER A 257 26.29 -1.55 -18.55
CA SER A 257 26.52 -0.21 -19.11
C SER A 257 25.24 0.62 -19.12
N VAL A 258 25.40 1.95 -19.07
CA VAL A 258 24.28 2.90 -19.10
C VAL A 258 23.41 2.75 -20.36
N GLU A 259 24.02 2.52 -21.52
CA GLU A 259 23.30 2.27 -22.77
C GLU A 259 22.52 0.95 -22.74
N MET A 260 23.10 -0.12 -22.18
CA MET A 260 22.43 -1.41 -22.02
C MET A 260 21.17 -1.27 -21.16
N VAL A 261 21.28 -0.63 -20.00
CA VAL A 261 20.13 -0.47 -19.09
C VAL A 261 19.10 0.52 -19.66
N ALA A 262 19.51 1.52 -20.46
CA ALA A 262 18.58 2.40 -21.17
C ALA A 262 17.80 1.66 -22.27
N CYS A 263 18.45 0.79 -23.06
CA CYS A 263 17.74 -0.05 -24.04
C CYS A 263 16.77 -1.04 -23.34
N ILE A 264 17.20 -1.65 -22.23
CA ILE A 264 16.32 -2.48 -21.38
C ILE A 264 15.12 -1.66 -20.87
N ALA A 265 15.32 -0.42 -20.42
CA ALA A 265 14.23 0.43 -19.94
C ALA A 265 13.18 0.69 -21.03
N ILE A 266 13.62 1.08 -22.23
CA ILE A 266 12.74 1.36 -23.37
C ILE A 266 11.90 0.13 -23.74
N GLU A 267 12.54 -1.03 -23.92
CA GLU A 267 11.85 -2.24 -24.34
C GLU A 267 10.96 -2.78 -23.20
N ALA A 268 11.43 -2.81 -21.95
CA ALA A 268 10.61 -3.23 -20.81
C ALA A 268 9.36 -2.37 -20.59
N ILE A 269 9.45 -1.04 -20.80
CA ILE A 269 8.28 -0.14 -20.75
C ILE A 269 7.29 -0.48 -21.89
N SER A 270 7.78 -0.81 -23.09
CA SER A 270 6.94 -1.26 -24.22
C SER A 270 6.23 -2.60 -23.93
N ILE A 271 6.93 -3.57 -23.34
CA ILE A 271 6.35 -4.87 -22.96
C ILE A 271 5.28 -4.69 -21.87
N LEU A 272 5.54 -3.85 -20.87
CA LEU A 272 4.58 -3.52 -19.82
C LEU A 272 3.37 -2.75 -20.37
N GLU A 273 3.55 -1.75 -21.24
CA GLU A 273 2.45 -1.09 -21.97
C GLU A 273 1.57 -2.14 -22.64
N LYS A 274 2.20 -3.11 -23.33
CA LYS A 274 1.44 -4.11 -24.07
C LYS A 274 0.62 -5.00 -23.16
N MET A 275 1.21 -5.45 -22.05
CA MET A 275 0.55 -6.24 -21.02
C MET A 275 -0.61 -5.46 -20.36
N HIS A 276 -0.35 -4.20 -19.98
CA HIS A 276 -1.32 -3.29 -19.40
C HIS A 276 -2.48 -3.03 -20.38
N SER A 277 -2.23 -2.82 -21.68
CA SER A 277 -3.25 -2.64 -22.72
C SER A 277 -4.20 -3.83 -22.86
N ARG A 278 -3.75 -5.03 -22.48
CA ARG A 278 -4.55 -6.27 -22.43
C ARG A 278 -5.28 -6.48 -21.10
N GLY A 279 -5.09 -5.60 -20.12
CA GLY A 279 -5.84 -5.56 -18.85
C GLY A 279 -5.17 -6.28 -17.68
N TYR A 280 -3.92 -6.69 -17.85
CA TYR A 280 -3.15 -7.42 -16.84
C TYR A 280 -1.95 -6.60 -16.37
N ILE A 281 -1.58 -6.75 -15.10
CA ILE A 281 -0.27 -6.38 -14.54
C ILE A 281 0.55 -7.66 -14.31
N HIS A 282 1.88 -7.53 -14.27
CA HIS A 282 2.81 -8.62 -14.03
C HIS A 282 2.88 -9.01 -12.56
N GLY A 283 3.02 -8.02 -11.66
CA GLY A 283 3.07 -8.21 -10.21
C GLY A 283 4.40 -8.76 -9.66
N ASP A 284 5.36 -9.11 -10.51
CA ASP A 284 6.70 -9.59 -10.11
C ASP A 284 7.79 -9.19 -11.11
N VAL A 285 7.91 -7.89 -11.39
CA VAL A 285 8.91 -7.34 -12.32
C VAL A 285 10.30 -7.31 -11.66
N LYS A 286 11.26 -8.02 -12.25
CA LYS A 286 12.62 -8.21 -11.72
C LYS A 286 13.60 -8.75 -12.79
N PRO A 287 14.94 -8.65 -12.62
CA PRO A 287 15.93 -9.13 -13.60
C PRO A 287 15.77 -10.61 -14.00
N GLU A 288 15.37 -11.47 -13.06
CA GLU A 288 15.23 -12.91 -13.25
C GLU A 288 14.06 -13.27 -14.19
N ASN A 289 13.05 -12.39 -14.30
CA ASN A 289 11.85 -12.60 -15.12
C ASN A 289 11.95 -11.92 -16.50
N PHE A 290 13.02 -11.17 -16.78
CA PHE A 290 13.33 -10.65 -18.11
C PHE A 290 14.41 -11.50 -18.77
N LEU A 291 14.08 -12.15 -19.88
CA LEU A 291 14.99 -13.03 -20.64
C LEU A 291 15.25 -12.46 -22.02
N LEU A 292 16.46 -12.74 -22.53
CA LEU A 292 16.81 -12.48 -23.93
C LEU A 292 16.29 -13.61 -24.83
N GLY A 293 16.23 -13.38 -26.15
CA GLY A 293 16.04 -14.47 -27.10
C GLY A 293 17.25 -15.43 -27.15
N PRO A 294 17.11 -16.61 -27.78
CA PRO A 294 18.21 -17.58 -27.86
C PRO A 294 19.43 -17.03 -28.61
N SER A 295 20.63 -17.22 -28.07
CA SER A 295 21.89 -16.77 -28.66
C SER A 295 22.14 -17.38 -30.05
N GLY A 296 22.71 -16.60 -30.96
CA GLY A 296 22.93 -17.03 -32.35
C GLY A 296 21.63 -17.13 -33.16
N THR A 297 20.59 -16.38 -32.78
CA THR A 297 19.35 -16.23 -33.53
C THR A 297 19.05 -14.75 -33.79
N PRO A 298 18.22 -14.40 -34.81
CA PRO A 298 17.80 -13.01 -35.04
C PRO A 298 17.07 -12.36 -33.85
N ASP A 299 16.60 -13.17 -32.89
CA ASP A 299 15.87 -12.73 -31.71
C ASP A 299 16.78 -12.57 -30.48
N GLU A 300 18.10 -12.83 -30.57
CA GLU A 300 19.01 -12.83 -29.40
C GLU A 300 19.05 -11.50 -28.63
N LYS A 301 18.80 -10.38 -29.32
CA LYS A 301 18.73 -9.04 -28.72
C LYS A 301 17.33 -8.63 -28.25
N LYS A 302 16.29 -9.46 -28.47
CA LYS A 302 14.91 -9.15 -28.06
C LYS A 302 14.69 -9.52 -26.60
N LEU A 303 13.92 -8.70 -25.90
CA LEU A 303 13.57 -8.89 -24.50
C LEU A 303 12.20 -9.57 -24.38
N PHE A 304 12.07 -10.47 -23.41
CA PHE A 304 10.84 -11.20 -23.08
C PHE A 304 10.60 -11.16 -21.58
N LEU A 305 9.36 -10.95 -21.17
CA LEU A 305 8.88 -11.00 -19.79
C LEU A 305 8.18 -12.36 -19.55
N VAL A 306 8.63 -13.09 -18.54
CA VAL A 306 8.21 -14.46 -18.22
C VAL A 306 7.70 -14.59 -16.77
N ASP A 307 7.16 -15.77 -16.45
CA ASP A 307 6.57 -16.13 -15.15
C ASP A 307 5.32 -15.32 -14.76
N LEU A 308 4.22 -15.56 -15.49
CA LEU A 308 2.95 -14.85 -15.30
C LEU A 308 2.11 -15.41 -14.12
N GLY A 309 2.73 -16.16 -13.21
CA GLY A 309 2.08 -16.81 -12.07
C GLY A 309 1.52 -15.84 -11.02
N LEU A 310 2.10 -14.64 -10.94
CA LEU A 310 1.62 -13.54 -10.08
C LEU A 310 0.79 -12.48 -10.83
N ALA A 311 0.61 -12.63 -12.14
CA ALA A 311 -0.13 -11.67 -12.96
C ALA A 311 -1.59 -11.58 -12.52
N THR A 312 -2.13 -10.37 -12.51
CA THR A 312 -3.51 -10.09 -12.08
C THR A 312 -4.16 -9.05 -12.99
N ARG A 313 -5.49 -8.97 -12.95
CA ARG A 313 -6.22 -7.96 -13.72
C ARG A 313 -6.27 -6.64 -12.98
N TRP A 314 -5.90 -5.55 -13.66
CA TRP A 314 -6.09 -4.18 -13.17
C TRP A 314 -7.40 -3.55 -13.69
N ARG A 315 -8.04 -4.17 -14.69
CA ARG A 315 -9.38 -3.81 -15.17
C ARG A 315 -10.31 -5.02 -15.20
N ASP A 316 -11.59 -4.77 -14.98
CA ASP A 316 -12.64 -5.78 -14.93
C ASP A 316 -13.09 -6.26 -16.33
N GLY A 317 -14.21 -6.99 -16.40
CA GLY A 317 -14.81 -7.42 -17.67
C GLY A 317 -15.52 -6.33 -18.46
N SER A 318 -15.85 -5.19 -17.84
CA SER A 318 -16.43 -4.01 -18.50
C SER A 318 -15.37 -3.07 -19.08
N GLY A 319 -14.10 -3.27 -18.69
CA GLY A 319 -12.97 -2.42 -19.06
C GLY A 319 -12.65 -1.33 -18.04
N GLN A 320 -13.44 -1.24 -16.97
CA GLN A 320 -13.25 -0.28 -15.87
C GLN A 320 -12.14 -0.74 -14.93
N HIS A 321 -11.48 0.22 -14.28
CA HIS A 321 -10.44 -0.08 -13.29
C HIS A 321 -11.00 -0.90 -12.13
N VAL A 322 -10.25 -1.89 -11.63
CA VAL A 322 -10.65 -2.66 -10.44
C VAL A 322 -10.73 -1.76 -9.21
N GLU A 323 -11.62 -2.12 -8.28
CA GLU A 323 -11.80 -1.39 -7.03
C GLU A 323 -10.53 -1.42 -6.15
N TYR A 324 -10.32 -0.33 -5.42
CA TYR A 324 -9.23 -0.22 -4.45
C TYR A 324 -9.56 -0.99 -3.17
N ASP A 325 -8.65 -1.86 -2.73
CA ASP A 325 -8.67 -2.51 -1.43
C ASP A 325 -7.29 -2.49 -0.78
N GLN A 326 -7.23 -2.71 0.54
CA GLN A 326 -5.98 -2.91 1.27
C GLN A 326 -6.10 -4.08 2.25
N ARG A 327 -5.16 -5.01 2.17
CA ARG A 327 -5.05 -6.20 3.02
C ARG A 327 -3.62 -6.29 3.56
N PRO A 328 -3.30 -5.61 4.69
CA PRO A 328 -1.94 -5.50 5.20
C PRO A 328 -1.22 -6.82 5.54
N ASP A 329 -1.92 -7.96 5.55
CA ASP A 329 -1.34 -9.29 5.75
C ASP A 329 -1.05 -10.06 4.44
N VAL A 330 -1.36 -9.48 3.28
CA VAL A 330 -1.16 -10.07 1.95
C VAL A 330 -0.04 -9.33 1.21
N PHE A 331 1.09 -10.00 1.03
CA PHE A 331 2.20 -9.55 0.18
C PHE A 331 2.38 -10.49 -1.02
N ARG A 332 2.84 -9.96 -2.16
CA ARG A 332 3.16 -10.70 -3.40
C ARG A 332 4.37 -10.08 -4.10
N GLY A 333 5.09 -10.88 -4.89
CA GLY A 333 6.29 -10.49 -5.64
C GLY A 333 7.59 -10.61 -4.82
N THR A 334 8.74 -10.38 -5.46
CA THR A 334 10.05 -10.37 -4.78
C THR A 334 10.24 -9.08 -3.97
N VAL A 335 10.43 -9.22 -2.64
CA VAL A 335 10.58 -8.12 -1.65
C VAL A 335 11.50 -6.98 -2.12
N ARG A 336 12.63 -7.34 -2.74
CA ARG A 336 13.66 -6.42 -3.24
C ARG A 336 13.10 -5.42 -4.27
N TYR A 337 12.33 -5.90 -5.24
CA TYR A 337 11.86 -5.13 -6.38
C TYR A 337 10.39 -4.69 -6.28
N ALA A 338 9.54 -5.37 -5.50
CA ALA A 338 8.12 -5.04 -5.38
C ALA A 338 7.86 -3.57 -4.93
N SER A 339 6.80 -2.96 -5.46
CA SER A 339 6.33 -1.61 -5.09
C SER A 339 6.04 -1.47 -3.59
N VAL A 340 6.07 -0.23 -3.07
CA VAL A 340 5.57 0.05 -1.71
C VAL A 340 4.08 -0.29 -1.56
N HIS A 341 3.29 -0.14 -2.62
CA HIS A 341 1.86 -0.46 -2.58
C HIS A 341 1.63 -1.97 -2.38
N ALA A 342 2.44 -2.83 -3.00
CA ALA A 342 2.45 -4.27 -2.77
C ALA A 342 2.91 -4.62 -1.34
N HIS A 343 3.94 -3.95 -0.81
CA HIS A 343 4.36 -4.10 0.60
C HIS A 343 3.28 -3.69 1.61
N LEU A 344 2.45 -2.71 1.27
CA LEU A 344 1.29 -2.29 2.05
C LEU A 344 0.04 -3.17 1.82
N GLY A 345 0.13 -4.20 0.97
CA GLY A 345 -0.98 -5.11 0.65
C GLY A 345 -2.15 -4.43 -0.07
N ARG A 346 -1.90 -3.35 -0.80
CA ARG A 346 -2.91 -2.67 -1.63
C ARG A 346 -3.22 -3.51 -2.88
N THR A 347 -4.42 -3.32 -3.45
CA THR A 347 -4.70 -3.83 -4.81
C THR A 347 -3.62 -3.31 -5.77
N GLY A 348 -3.01 -4.22 -6.54
CA GLY A 348 -1.98 -3.85 -7.51
C GLY A 348 -2.58 -3.18 -8.76
N SER A 349 -1.86 -2.23 -9.32
CA SER A 349 -2.19 -1.56 -10.58
C SER A 349 -0.93 -1.33 -11.42
N ARG A 350 -1.07 -0.69 -12.58
CA ARG A 350 -0.01 -0.45 -13.57
C ARG A 350 1.19 0.31 -12.99
N ARG A 351 0.95 1.16 -11.99
CA ARG A 351 2.00 1.87 -11.23
C ARG A 351 2.96 0.91 -10.52
N ASP A 352 2.48 -0.25 -10.06
CA ASP A 352 3.26 -1.21 -9.30
C ASP A 352 4.35 -1.88 -10.14
N ASP A 353 4.00 -2.27 -11.37
CA ASP A 353 4.96 -2.83 -12.33
C ASP A 353 6.02 -1.80 -12.73
N LEU A 354 5.62 -0.54 -12.93
CA LEU A 354 6.54 0.55 -13.32
C LEU A 354 7.45 0.99 -12.16
N GLU A 355 6.96 1.05 -10.92
CA GLU A 355 7.79 1.25 -9.72
C GLU A 355 8.79 0.09 -9.55
N SER A 356 8.34 -1.14 -9.77
CA SER A 356 9.19 -2.33 -9.68
C SER A 356 10.24 -2.39 -10.80
N LEU A 357 9.89 -1.95 -12.01
CA LEU A 357 10.84 -1.75 -13.11
C LEU A 357 11.88 -0.68 -12.77
N ALA A 358 11.46 0.46 -12.19
CA ALA A 358 12.39 1.52 -11.81
C ALA A 358 13.42 1.04 -10.77
N TYR A 359 13.00 0.27 -9.77
CA TYR A 359 13.93 -0.38 -8.83
C TYR A 359 14.82 -1.44 -9.51
N THR A 360 14.30 -2.17 -10.50
CA THR A 360 15.06 -3.13 -11.31
C THR A 360 16.17 -2.45 -12.13
N LEU A 361 15.87 -1.34 -12.81
CA LEU A 361 16.84 -0.59 -13.62
C LEU A 361 17.95 0.02 -12.75
N VAL A 362 17.58 0.62 -11.61
CA VAL A 362 18.56 1.14 -10.64
C VAL A 362 19.45 0.03 -10.08
N PHE A 363 18.89 -1.16 -9.84
CA PHE A 363 19.68 -2.32 -9.42
C PHE A 363 20.69 -2.75 -10.50
N LEU A 364 20.29 -2.87 -11.77
CA LEU A 364 21.19 -3.28 -12.86
C LEU A 364 22.36 -2.29 -13.06
N LEU A 365 22.14 -1.00 -12.83
CA LEU A 365 23.19 0.04 -12.87
C LEU A 365 24.13 0.02 -11.65
N ARG A 366 23.59 -0.19 -10.44
CA ARG A 366 24.33 0.03 -9.17
C ARG A 366 24.79 -1.25 -8.46
N GLY A 367 24.28 -2.39 -8.90
CA GLY A 367 24.40 -3.69 -8.26
C GLY A 367 23.76 -3.83 -6.87
N ARG A 368 23.19 -2.75 -6.31
CA ARG A 368 22.51 -2.77 -5.01
C ARG A 368 21.45 -1.67 -4.86
N LEU A 369 20.48 -1.96 -4.01
CA LEU A 369 19.41 -1.06 -3.57
C LEU A 369 19.53 -0.74 -2.07
N PRO A 370 19.13 0.46 -1.60
CA PRO A 370 19.32 0.91 -0.21
C PRO A 370 18.61 0.13 0.90
N TRP A 371 17.83 -0.91 0.55
CA TRP A 371 17.01 -1.74 1.43
C TRP A 371 17.37 -3.23 1.38
N GLN A 372 18.52 -3.60 0.83
CA GLN A 372 19.06 -4.95 0.97
C GLN A 372 19.69 -5.18 2.35
N GLY A 373 19.80 -6.45 2.77
CA GLY A 373 20.43 -6.85 4.03
C GLY A 373 19.47 -7.08 5.22
N TYR A 374 18.19 -6.67 5.13
CA TYR A 374 17.20 -6.97 6.16
C TYR A 374 16.81 -8.47 6.17
N GLN A 375 16.71 -9.04 7.38
CA GLN A 375 16.39 -10.46 7.62
C GLN A 375 15.30 -10.63 8.69
N GLY A 376 14.80 -11.86 8.85
CA GLY A 376 13.76 -12.21 9.83
C GLY A 376 12.33 -11.83 9.41
N GLU A 377 11.36 -12.13 10.27
CA GLU A 377 9.91 -11.98 9.95
C GLU A 377 9.51 -10.54 9.59
N ASN A 378 10.16 -9.55 10.19
CA ASN A 378 9.91 -8.12 9.94
C ASN A 378 10.64 -7.57 8.69
N LYS A 379 11.33 -8.41 7.89
CA LYS A 379 12.03 -8.00 6.65
C LYS A 379 11.16 -7.14 5.73
N GLY A 380 9.92 -7.56 5.46
CA GLY A 380 8.99 -6.81 4.59
C GLY A 380 8.67 -5.41 5.12
N PHE A 381 8.36 -5.30 6.42
CA PHE A 381 8.11 -4.02 7.09
C PHE A 381 9.31 -3.08 7.01
N LEU A 382 10.52 -3.57 7.30
CA LEU A 382 11.75 -2.77 7.27
C LEU A 382 12.10 -2.32 5.85
N VAL A 383 11.96 -3.20 4.85
CA VAL A 383 12.14 -2.86 3.43
C VAL A 383 11.14 -1.80 2.99
N CYS A 384 9.85 -1.94 3.34
CA CYS A 384 8.82 -0.95 3.01
C CYS A 384 9.13 0.41 3.64
N LYS A 385 9.42 0.43 4.95
CA LYS A 385 9.83 1.64 5.69
C LYS A 385 11.02 2.35 5.02
N LYS A 386 12.04 1.59 4.61
CA LYS A 386 13.23 2.12 3.93
C LYS A 386 12.90 2.63 2.52
N LYS A 387 12.07 1.93 1.74
CA LYS A 387 11.56 2.37 0.42
C LYS A 387 10.72 3.65 0.48
N MET A 388 9.97 3.86 1.56
CA MET A 388 9.20 5.08 1.78
C MET A 388 10.05 6.25 2.27
N ALA A 389 11.15 5.98 2.98
CA ALA A 389 12.10 6.99 3.45
C ALA A 389 13.21 7.32 2.45
N THR A 390 13.32 6.62 1.31
CA THR A 390 14.36 6.84 0.30
C THR A 390 13.80 7.70 -0.83
N SER A 391 14.36 8.90 -1.02
CA SER A 391 13.96 9.80 -2.10
C SER A 391 14.51 9.37 -3.47
N PRO A 392 13.92 9.81 -4.60
CA PRO A 392 14.47 9.56 -5.93
C PRO A 392 15.93 10.02 -6.10
N GLU A 393 16.28 11.18 -5.53
CA GLU A 393 17.65 11.71 -5.50
C GLU A 393 18.60 10.77 -4.76
N THR A 394 18.17 10.24 -3.62
CA THR A 394 18.96 9.31 -2.80
C THR A 394 19.15 7.96 -3.50
N LEU A 395 18.08 7.44 -4.12
CA LEU A 395 18.07 6.17 -4.83
C LEU A 395 18.93 6.21 -6.10
N CYS A 396 18.79 7.30 -6.88
CA CYS A 396 19.46 7.52 -8.15
C CYS A 396 20.73 8.36 -8.03
N CYS A 397 21.31 8.48 -6.83
CA CYS A 397 22.57 9.19 -6.62
C CYS A 397 23.68 8.54 -7.48
N PHE A 398 24.31 9.31 -8.39
CA PHE A 398 25.23 8.84 -9.44
C PHE A 398 24.60 8.05 -10.61
N CYS A 399 23.27 7.97 -10.73
CA CYS A 399 22.61 7.48 -11.96
C CYS A 399 22.38 8.64 -12.95
N PRO A 400 22.35 8.40 -14.27
CA PRO A 400 21.99 9.42 -15.26
C PRO A 400 20.58 9.99 -15.02
N GLN A 401 20.40 11.27 -15.33
CA GLN A 401 19.17 12.02 -15.07
C GLN A 401 17.87 11.35 -15.56
N PRO A 402 17.81 10.69 -16.74
CA PRO A 402 16.62 9.94 -17.17
C PRO A 402 16.10 8.89 -16.18
N PHE A 403 17.00 8.18 -15.49
CA PHE A 403 16.61 7.16 -14.50
C PHE A 403 15.98 7.81 -13.26
N LYS A 404 16.54 8.95 -12.81
CA LYS A 404 15.97 9.74 -11.71
C LYS A 404 14.57 10.24 -12.08
N GLN A 405 14.42 10.84 -13.27
CA GLN A 405 13.13 11.34 -13.76
C GLN A 405 12.09 10.22 -13.90
N PHE A 406 12.49 9.04 -14.38
CA PHE A 406 11.60 7.88 -14.45
C PHE A 406 11.13 7.45 -13.05
N VAL A 407 12.02 7.33 -12.07
CA VAL A 407 11.66 7.07 -10.67
C VAL A 407 10.70 8.13 -10.14
N GLU A 408 11.01 9.42 -10.32
CA GLU A 408 10.18 10.55 -9.86
C GLU A 408 8.75 10.49 -10.41
N TYR A 409 8.57 10.13 -11.68
CA TYR A 409 7.23 9.98 -12.26
C TYR A 409 6.48 8.77 -11.70
N VAL A 410 7.10 7.57 -11.69
CA VAL A 410 6.35 6.34 -11.35
C VAL A 410 5.96 6.26 -9.88
N VAL A 411 6.79 6.75 -8.95
CA VAL A 411 6.49 6.72 -7.49
C VAL A 411 5.39 7.71 -7.06
N ASN A 412 4.94 8.59 -7.97
CA ASN A 412 3.88 9.57 -7.73
C ASN A 412 2.56 9.25 -8.48
N LEU A 413 2.50 8.15 -9.24
CA LEU A 413 1.27 7.72 -9.94
C LEU A 413 0.15 7.36 -8.95
N LYS A 414 -1.07 7.82 -9.21
CA LYS A 414 -2.28 7.37 -8.51
C LYS A 414 -2.66 5.95 -8.93
N PHE A 415 -3.52 5.30 -8.14
CA PHE A 415 -3.91 3.90 -8.34
C PHE A 415 -4.55 3.62 -9.71
N ASP A 416 -5.38 4.55 -10.20
CA ASP A 416 -6.13 4.45 -11.46
C ASP A 416 -5.57 5.32 -12.59
N GLU A 417 -4.44 6.01 -12.35
CA GLU A 417 -3.81 6.88 -13.34
C GLU A 417 -3.33 6.09 -14.57
N GLU A 418 -3.51 6.66 -15.76
CA GLU A 418 -2.99 6.12 -17.01
C GLU A 418 -1.50 6.50 -17.15
N PRO A 419 -0.55 5.55 -17.11
CA PRO A 419 0.86 5.89 -17.17
C PRO A 419 1.25 6.42 -18.56
N ASN A 420 2.08 7.46 -18.62
CA ASN A 420 2.51 8.03 -19.90
C ASN A 420 3.74 7.29 -20.46
N TYR A 421 3.54 6.04 -20.89
CA TYR A 421 4.58 5.13 -21.39
C TYR A 421 5.46 5.78 -22.46
N ALA A 422 4.86 6.54 -23.39
CA ALA A 422 5.57 7.24 -24.45
C ALA A 422 6.53 8.31 -23.89
N LYS A 423 6.09 9.13 -22.92
CA LYS A 423 6.97 10.08 -22.22
C LYS A 423 8.11 9.36 -21.50
N TYR A 424 7.83 8.25 -20.81
CA TYR A 424 8.84 7.53 -20.05
C TYR A 424 9.92 6.91 -20.95
N ILE A 425 9.55 6.36 -22.12
CA ILE A 425 10.50 5.89 -23.14
C ILE A 425 11.39 7.05 -23.60
N SER A 426 10.80 8.21 -23.93
CA SER A 426 11.55 9.35 -24.50
C SER A 426 12.60 9.97 -23.56
N LEU A 427 12.58 9.64 -22.26
CA LEU A 427 13.65 10.03 -21.33
C LEU A 427 15.00 9.41 -21.73
N PHE A 428 14.98 8.22 -22.33
CA PHE A 428 16.16 7.44 -22.64
C PHE A 428 16.69 7.66 -24.08
N ASP A 429 15.96 8.40 -24.93
CA ASP A 429 16.35 8.73 -26.32
C ASP A 429 17.78 9.29 -26.41
N GLY A 430 18.17 10.16 -25.46
CA GLY A 430 19.47 10.82 -25.45
C GLY A 430 20.64 9.95 -24.96
N ILE A 431 20.38 8.70 -24.55
CA ILE A 431 21.40 7.74 -24.08
C ILE A 431 21.74 6.71 -25.17
N ILE A 432 20.77 6.33 -26.01
CA ILE A 432 20.93 5.23 -26.97
C ILE A 432 21.60 5.68 -28.27
N GLY A 433 22.46 4.84 -28.85
CA GLY A 433 23.05 5.11 -30.16
C GLY A 433 21.99 5.30 -31.27
N PRO A 434 22.25 6.17 -32.27
CA PRO A 434 21.29 6.47 -33.34
C PRO A 434 21.06 5.29 -34.30
N ASN A 435 22.02 4.36 -34.42
CA ASN A 435 21.88 3.15 -35.22
C ASN A 435 21.28 2.00 -34.38
N PRO A 436 20.07 1.49 -34.70
CA PRO A 436 19.45 0.39 -33.96
C PRO A 436 20.21 -0.95 -34.04
N GLU A 437 20.91 -1.23 -35.14
CA GLU A 437 21.54 -2.55 -35.39
C GLU A 437 22.66 -2.85 -34.40
N ILE A 438 23.43 -1.82 -34.03
CA ILE A 438 24.55 -1.91 -33.08
C ILE A 438 24.12 -1.86 -31.61
N ARG A 439 22.87 -1.49 -31.31
CA ARG A 439 22.37 -1.45 -29.92
C ARG A 439 22.52 -2.81 -29.24
N PRO A 440 22.79 -2.86 -27.94
CA PRO A 440 22.96 -4.13 -27.23
C PRO A 440 21.61 -4.87 -27.05
N ILE A 441 20.49 -4.15 -27.07
CA ILE A 441 19.12 -4.69 -27.00
C ILE A 441 18.27 -4.07 -28.11
N ASN A 442 17.42 -4.88 -28.73
CA ASN A 442 16.43 -4.45 -29.72
C ASN A 442 15.35 -3.60 -29.02
N THR A 443 14.99 -2.47 -29.63
CA THR A 443 14.05 -1.47 -29.10
C THR A 443 12.90 -1.17 -30.08
N ASP A 444 12.74 -2.00 -31.11
CA ASP A 444 11.74 -1.84 -32.18
C ASP A 444 10.30 -1.95 -31.65
N GLY A 445 10.12 -2.63 -30.51
CA GLY A 445 8.85 -2.69 -29.78
C GLY A 445 8.29 -1.32 -29.45
N ALA A 446 9.18 -0.45 -28.94
CA ALA A 446 8.86 0.91 -28.57
C ALA A 446 8.62 1.85 -29.77
N GLN A 447 8.93 1.45 -31.00
CA GLN A 447 8.92 2.34 -32.18
C GLN A 447 7.58 3.07 -32.37
N LYS A 448 6.44 2.39 -32.12
CA LYS A 448 5.12 3.03 -32.19
C LYS A 448 4.95 4.16 -31.17
N LEU A 449 5.46 3.99 -29.96
CA LEU A 449 5.41 4.97 -28.88
C LEU A 449 6.39 6.11 -29.15
N ILE A 450 7.60 5.81 -29.63
CA ILE A 450 8.61 6.79 -30.07
C ILE A 450 8.04 7.71 -31.16
N CYS A 451 7.38 7.16 -32.19
CA CYS A 451 6.72 7.95 -33.24
C CYS A 451 5.60 8.87 -32.71
N GLN A 452 4.89 8.49 -31.63
CA GLN A 452 3.88 9.37 -31.01
C GLN A 452 4.52 10.57 -30.30
N VAL A 453 5.74 10.42 -29.76
CA VAL A 453 6.51 11.55 -29.19
C VAL A 453 7.09 12.41 -30.31
N GLY A 454 7.63 11.80 -31.37
CA GLY A 454 8.16 12.52 -32.54
C GLY A 454 7.14 13.48 -33.17
N HIS A 455 5.90 13.02 -33.39
CA HIS A 455 4.83 13.89 -33.90
C HIS A 455 4.42 15.02 -32.93
N LYS A 456 4.65 14.88 -31.61
CA LYS A 456 4.44 15.95 -30.64
C LYS A 456 5.61 16.95 -30.59
N ARG A 457 6.86 16.48 -30.71
CA ARG A 457 8.05 17.34 -30.90
C ARG A 457 7.92 18.22 -32.15
N GLY A 458 7.32 17.71 -33.23
CA GLY A 458 7.02 18.51 -34.44
C GLY A 458 6.05 19.68 -34.25
N ARG A 459 5.48 19.86 -33.04
CA ARG A 459 4.58 20.97 -32.68
C ARG A 459 5.01 21.73 -31.43
N LEU A 460 6.17 21.40 -30.87
CA LEU A 460 6.74 22.03 -29.68
C LEU A 460 8.25 22.17 -29.86
N THR A 461 8.68 23.41 -30.10
CA THR A 461 10.00 23.88 -29.65
C THR A 461 10.18 23.61 -28.16
N LEU A 462 11.41 23.71 -27.62
CA LEU A 462 11.62 23.71 -26.17
C LEU A 462 11.02 25.00 -25.56
N GLU A 463 9.71 25.01 -25.42
CA GLU A 463 9.08 25.67 -24.29
C GLU A 463 9.11 24.66 -23.16
N GLU A 464 9.84 25.02 -22.11
CA GLU A 464 9.65 24.43 -20.80
C GLU A 464 8.21 24.77 -20.40
N GLU A 465 7.25 23.88 -20.71
CA GLU A 465 5.92 23.90 -20.10
C GLU A 465 6.12 23.61 -18.60
N ASP A 466 6.49 24.68 -17.91
CA ASP A 466 6.39 24.85 -16.47
C ASP A 466 4.89 24.74 -16.15
N ASP A 467 4.48 23.49 -15.94
CA ASP A 467 3.11 23.13 -15.56
C ASP A 467 2.95 23.59 -14.11
N GLU A 468 2.74 24.91 -13.96
CA GLU A 468 2.94 25.78 -12.79
C GLU A 468 1.88 25.56 -11.69
N GLN A 469 1.58 24.31 -11.42
CA GLN A 469 0.91 23.86 -10.22
C GLN A 469 1.77 22.77 -9.59
N PRO A 470 2.16 22.88 -8.31
CA PRO A 470 2.80 21.78 -7.61
C PRO A 470 1.80 20.62 -7.51
N LYS A 471 1.86 19.71 -8.48
CA LYS A 471 1.15 18.42 -8.47
C LYS A 471 1.53 17.75 -7.16
N LYS A 472 0.59 17.76 -6.20
CA LYS A 472 0.80 17.31 -4.82
C LYS A 472 1.48 15.95 -4.87
N LYS A 473 2.78 15.93 -4.55
CA LYS A 473 3.62 14.73 -4.68
C LYS A 473 2.99 13.65 -3.81
N VAL A 474 2.43 12.61 -4.42
CA VAL A 474 1.55 11.63 -3.75
C VAL A 474 2.28 10.93 -2.60
N ARG A 475 3.60 10.81 -2.71
CA ARG A 475 4.45 10.07 -1.77
C ARG A 475 5.59 10.89 -1.13
N MET A 476 5.81 12.14 -1.57
CA MET A 476 6.95 12.95 -1.09
C MET A 476 6.50 14.05 -0.14
N GLY A 477 6.97 13.96 1.11
CA GLY A 477 6.99 15.04 2.09
C GLY A 477 7.82 14.61 3.30
N MET A 478 8.24 15.55 4.13
CA MET A 478 9.08 15.23 5.29
C MET A 478 8.24 14.47 6.33
N PRO A 479 8.73 13.38 6.93
CA PRO A 479 8.02 12.72 8.02
C PRO A 479 7.85 13.68 9.21
N ALA A 480 6.60 13.94 9.57
CA ALA A 480 6.25 14.82 10.67
C ALA A 480 5.39 14.07 11.68
N THR A 481 5.56 14.34 12.97
CA THR A 481 4.54 13.97 13.97
C THR A 481 3.51 15.08 14.05
N GLN A 482 2.25 14.77 13.77
CA GLN A 482 1.16 15.74 13.77
C GLN A 482 -0.05 15.17 14.51
N TRP A 483 -0.92 16.06 14.97
CA TRP A 483 -2.27 15.75 15.36
C TRP A 483 -3.09 15.40 14.13
N ILE A 484 -3.73 14.24 14.13
CA ILE A 484 -4.76 13.86 13.16
C ILE A 484 -6.09 14.02 13.87
N SER A 485 -6.94 14.90 13.35
CA SER A 485 -8.28 15.16 13.89
C SER A 485 -9.34 14.87 12.82
N VAL A 486 -10.36 14.12 13.23
CA VAL A 486 -11.50 13.72 12.39
C VAL A 486 -12.73 14.46 12.91
N TYR A 487 -13.39 15.21 12.04
CA TYR A 487 -14.62 15.94 12.35
C TYR A 487 -15.79 15.31 11.64
N ASN A 488 -16.89 15.09 12.35
CA ASN A 488 -18.15 14.65 11.76
C ASN A 488 -19.19 15.76 11.93
N ALA A 489 -20.02 15.96 10.91
CA ALA A 489 -21.19 16.80 11.05
C ALA A 489 -22.20 16.14 11.99
N ARG A 490 -22.80 16.92 12.88
CA ARG A 490 -23.82 16.47 13.83
C ARG A 490 -24.87 17.56 14.01
N ARG A 491 -26.01 17.20 14.63
CA ARG A 491 -26.93 18.20 15.18
C ARG A 491 -26.18 19.06 16.22
N PRO A 492 -26.51 20.36 16.37
CA PRO A 492 -25.88 21.22 17.36
C PRO A 492 -25.83 20.58 18.75
N MET A 493 -24.63 20.45 19.31
CA MET A 493 -24.39 19.84 20.61
C MET A 493 -23.26 20.56 21.37
N LYS A 494 -23.28 20.46 22.70
CA LYS A 494 -22.19 20.94 23.56
C LYS A 494 -21.02 19.95 23.46
N GLN A 495 -19.86 20.44 23.03
CA GLN A 495 -18.58 19.73 23.04
C GLN A 495 -17.55 20.57 23.79
N ARG A 496 -16.68 19.92 24.55
CA ARG A 496 -15.54 20.51 25.27
C ARG A 496 -14.30 19.72 24.91
N TYR A 497 -13.17 20.41 24.80
CA TYR A 497 -11.87 19.78 24.68
C TYR A 497 -10.91 20.32 25.73
N HIS A 498 -10.02 19.47 26.19
CA HIS A 498 -8.84 19.83 26.96
C HIS A 498 -7.63 19.20 26.31
N TYR A 499 -6.49 19.91 26.27
CA TYR A 499 -5.23 19.42 25.71
C TYR A 499 -4.07 19.93 26.56
N ASN A 500 -2.90 19.32 26.41
CA ASN A 500 -1.75 19.53 27.29
C ASN A 500 -2.06 19.26 28.78
N VAL A 501 -2.97 18.30 29.05
CA VAL A 501 -3.38 17.93 30.40
C VAL A 501 -2.35 16.96 30.99
N ALA A 502 -1.78 17.30 32.14
CA ALA A 502 -0.94 16.38 32.92
C ALA A 502 -1.80 15.45 33.80
N ASP A 503 -1.28 14.27 34.14
CA ASP A 503 -1.94 13.23 34.93
C ASP A 503 -2.71 13.76 36.14
N VAL A 504 -2.05 14.60 36.96
CA VAL A 504 -2.59 15.19 38.19
C VAL A 504 -3.80 16.12 37.98
N ARG A 505 -4.09 16.52 36.74
CA ARG A 505 -5.25 17.37 36.37
C ARG A 505 -6.35 16.61 35.64
N LEU A 506 -6.16 15.34 35.29
CA LEU A 506 -7.17 14.55 34.57
C LEU A 506 -8.50 14.50 35.33
N ALA A 507 -8.46 14.13 36.62
CA ALA A 507 -9.66 14.01 37.45
C ALA A 507 -10.50 15.28 37.46
N GLN A 508 -9.89 16.43 37.77
CA GLN A 508 -10.55 17.74 37.79
C GLN A 508 -11.26 18.08 36.47
N HIS A 509 -10.66 17.76 35.31
CA HIS A 509 -11.26 18.01 34.00
C HIS A 509 -12.41 17.05 33.69
N ILE A 510 -12.29 15.79 34.11
CA ILE A 510 -13.30 14.75 33.86
C ILE A 510 -14.53 14.96 34.75
N GLU A 511 -14.32 15.21 36.05
CA GLU A 511 -15.38 15.49 37.03
C GLU A 511 -16.22 16.70 36.60
N LYS A 512 -15.57 17.83 36.31
CA LYS A 512 -16.24 19.03 35.79
C LYS A 512 -16.94 18.80 34.45
N GLY A 513 -16.46 17.89 33.61
CA GLY A 513 -17.15 17.50 32.39
C GLY A 513 -18.44 16.71 32.68
N ASN A 514 -18.37 15.75 33.60
CA ASN A 514 -19.52 14.94 34.02
C ASN A 514 -20.61 15.79 34.69
N GLU A 515 -20.24 16.75 35.56
CA GLU A 515 -21.16 17.76 36.14
C GLU A 515 -21.88 18.57 35.05
N ASP A 516 -21.16 18.91 33.98
CA ASP A 516 -21.67 19.65 32.81
C ASP A 516 -22.50 18.80 31.83
N GLY A 517 -22.73 17.51 32.12
CA GLY A 517 -23.42 16.55 31.26
C GLY A 517 -22.62 16.13 30.03
N LEU A 518 -21.29 16.23 30.08
CA LEU A 518 -20.38 15.89 28.99
C LEU A 518 -19.59 14.61 29.33
N PHE A 519 -19.61 13.65 28.41
CA PHE A 519 -18.86 12.40 28.56
C PHE A 519 -17.72 12.32 27.56
N ILE A 520 -16.60 11.70 27.96
CA ILE A 520 -15.42 11.52 27.11
C ILE A 520 -15.78 10.64 25.91
N SER A 521 -15.59 11.17 24.71
CA SER A 521 -15.85 10.49 23.43
C SER A 521 -14.56 10.11 22.68
N SER A 522 -13.46 10.83 22.90
CA SER A 522 -12.15 10.51 22.33
C SER A 522 -11.03 10.98 23.25
N VAL A 523 -9.94 10.23 23.31
CA VAL A 523 -8.71 10.60 24.03
C VAL A 523 -7.50 10.34 23.15
N ALA A 524 -6.46 11.15 23.33
CA ALA A 524 -5.16 11.01 22.68
C ALA A 524 -4.05 11.53 23.60
N SER A 525 -2.79 11.31 23.23
CA SER A 525 -1.65 11.82 24.00
C SER A 525 -0.47 12.21 23.12
N CYS A 526 0.24 13.25 23.54
CA CYS A 526 1.48 13.74 22.93
C CYS A 526 2.47 14.04 24.06
N GLN A 527 3.70 13.49 23.99
CA GLN A 527 4.78 13.78 24.95
C GLN A 527 4.36 13.66 26.44
N ASN A 528 3.64 12.59 26.78
CA ASN A 528 3.07 12.34 28.12
C ASN A 528 2.00 13.32 28.61
N LEU A 529 1.46 14.16 27.73
CA LEU A 529 0.29 15.00 27.99
C LEU A 529 -0.94 14.50 27.24
N TRP A 530 -2.10 14.61 27.88
CA TRP A 530 -3.37 14.11 27.36
C TRP A 530 -4.14 15.19 26.61
N ALA A 531 -4.88 14.75 25.60
CA ALA A 531 -6.00 15.46 25.00
C ALA A 531 -7.29 14.68 25.25
N LEU A 532 -8.29 15.36 25.81
CA LEU A 532 -9.62 14.83 26.12
C LEU A 532 -10.65 15.55 25.26
N ILE A 533 -11.53 14.80 24.61
CA ILE A 533 -12.70 15.30 23.88
C ILE A 533 -13.93 14.78 24.61
N MET A 534 -14.82 15.68 25.01
CA MET A 534 -16.04 15.37 25.76
C MET A 534 -17.25 15.99 25.08
N ASP A 535 -18.33 15.23 24.86
CA ASP A 535 -19.56 15.75 24.27
C ASP A 535 -20.85 15.20 24.88
N ALA A 536 -21.91 15.99 24.75
CA ALA A 536 -23.26 15.63 25.16
C ALA A 536 -23.95 14.64 24.19
N GLY A 537 -23.35 14.35 23.02
CA GLY A 537 -23.93 13.54 21.95
C GLY A 537 -23.47 12.07 21.96
N THR A 538 -22.84 11.60 23.04
CA THR A 538 -22.35 10.22 23.17
C THR A 538 -23.46 9.20 23.38
N GLY A 539 -24.55 9.59 24.06
CA GLY A 539 -25.58 8.66 24.54
C GLY A 539 -25.14 7.80 25.72
N PHE A 540 -23.98 8.08 26.34
CA PHE A 540 -23.53 7.36 27.53
C PHE A 540 -24.33 7.77 28.77
N SER A 541 -24.49 6.84 29.72
CA SER A 541 -25.23 7.08 30.98
C SER A 541 -24.33 7.10 32.22
N SER A 542 -23.11 6.60 32.11
CA SER A 542 -22.08 6.62 33.16
C SER A 542 -20.73 6.29 32.55
N GLN A 543 -19.65 6.82 33.12
CA GLN A 543 -18.27 6.52 32.73
C GLN A 543 -17.41 6.21 33.95
N VAL A 544 -16.46 5.31 33.75
CA VAL A 544 -15.32 5.04 34.64
C VAL A 544 -14.03 5.14 33.82
N TYR A 545 -12.93 5.52 34.46
CA TYR A 545 -11.63 5.60 33.81
C TYR A 545 -10.52 5.11 34.74
N GLU A 546 -9.43 4.67 34.14
CA GLU A 546 -8.19 4.34 34.85
C GLU A 546 -7.00 4.92 34.09
N LEU A 547 -6.14 5.63 34.80
CA LEU A 547 -4.78 5.93 34.37
C LEU A 547 -3.86 4.86 34.97
N SER A 548 -3.37 3.95 34.14
CA SER A 548 -2.53 2.82 34.57
C SER A 548 -1.12 2.91 33.98
N PRO A 549 -0.06 2.54 34.72
CA PRO A 549 1.29 2.37 34.17
C PRO A 549 1.38 1.21 33.16
N HIS A 550 0.35 0.36 33.07
CA HIS A 550 0.28 -0.76 32.14
C HIS A 550 -0.65 -0.45 30.96
N PHE A 551 -0.13 -0.57 29.74
CA PHE A 551 -0.90 -0.39 28.51
C PHE A 551 -2.05 -1.39 28.43
N LEU A 552 -3.29 -0.91 28.51
CA LEU A 552 -4.53 -1.70 28.60
C LEU A 552 -4.51 -2.69 29.78
N HIS A 553 -4.56 -2.14 30.99
CA HIS A 553 -4.55 -2.88 32.25
C HIS A 553 -5.68 -3.92 32.35
N LYS A 554 -5.26 -5.20 32.27
CA LYS A 554 -6.18 -6.33 32.05
C LYS A 554 -7.17 -6.56 33.19
N GLU A 555 -6.71 -6.48 34.43
CA GLU A 555 -7.52 -6.87 35.60
C GLU A 555 -8.65 -5.87 35.83
N TRP A 556 -8.33 -4.57 35.82
CA TRP A 556 -9.34 -3.50 35.89
C TRP A 556 -10.35 -3.57 34.74
N ILE A 557 -9.90 -3.77 33.48
CA ILE A 557 -10.81 -3.91 32.33
C ILE A 557 -11.77 -5.09 32.52
N MET A 558 -11.30 -6.23 33.04
CA MET A 558 -12.15 -7.40 33.30
C MET A 558 -13.19 -7.11 34.39
N GLU A 559 -12.79 -6.49 35.50
CA GLU A 559 -13.69 -6.06 36.57
C GLU A 559 -14.78 -5.08 36.06
N GLN A 560 -14.41 -4.13 35.20
CA GLN A 560 -15.37 -3.18 34.64
C GLN A 560 -16.31 -3.82 33.58
N TRP A 561 -15.85 -4.82 32.83
CA TRP A 561 -16.71 -5.63 31.96
C TRP A 561 -17.77 -6.39 32.76
N GLU A 562 -17.42 -7.00 33.90
CA GLU A 562 -18.40 -7.65 34.79
C GLU A 562 -19.45 -6.66 35.31
N LYS A 563 -19.06 -5.40 35.50
CA LYS A 563 -19.95 -4.28 35.88
C LYS A 563 -20.75 -3.70 34.71
N ASN A 564 -20.68 -4.28 33.52
CA ASN A 564 -21.32 -3.84 32.26
C ASN A 564 -20.86 -2.46 31.75
N TYR A 565 -19.64 -2.04 32.04
CA TYR A 565 -18.97 -0.95 31.31
C TYR A 565 -18.22 -1.53 30.11
N TYR A 566 -18.12 -0.79 29.00
CA TYR A 566 -17.36 -1.18 27.82
C TYR A 566 -16.35 -0.10 27.44
N ILE A 567 -15.15 -0.48 26.97
CA ILE A 567 -14.14 0.49 26.52
C ILE A 567 -14.70 1.30 25.35
N THR A 568 -14.71 2.62 25.51
CA THR A 568 -15.22 3.60 24.53
C THR A 568 -14.15 4.54 24.03
N ALA A 569 -13.15 4.87 24.86
CA ALA A 569 -12.00 5.66 24.47
C ALA A 569 -10.74 5.12 25.16
N VAL A 570 -9.60 5.14 24.48
CA VAL A 570 -8.31 4.70 25.03
C VAL A 570 -7.17 5.46 24.34
N ALA A 571 -6.16 5.84 25.10
CA ALA A 571 -4.90 6.36 24.59
C ALA A 571 -3.73 5.84 25.44
N GLY A 572 -2.57 5.67 24.82
CA GLY A 572 -1.35 5.23 25.47
C GLY A 572 -0.19 6.18 25.19
N VAL A 573 0.66 6.33 26.19
CA VAL A 573 1.88 7.16 26.12
C VAL A 573 3.11 6.28 25.89
N VAL A 574 4.22 6.91 25.50
CA VAL A 574 5.43 6.21 25.02
C VAL A 574 6.11 5.38 26.11
N ASN A 575 5.98 5.79 27.37
CA ASN A 575 6.56 5.09 28.53
C ASN A 575 5.85 3.77 28.92
N GLY A 576 4.72 3.45 28.29
CA GLY A 576 3.95 2.24 28.59
C GLY A 576 2.61 2.47 29.29
N SER A 577 2.35 3.66 29.85
CA SER A 577 1.09 3.96 30.53
C SER A 577 -0.07 4.14 29.55
N SER A 578 -1.31 3.99 30.04
CA SER A 578 -2.53 4.32 29.29
C SER A 578 -3.63 4.92 30.15
N LEU A 579 -4.42 5.78 29.52
CA LEU A 579 -5.73 6.19 30.00
C LEU A 579 -6.78 5.34 29.26
N VAL A 580 -7.53 4.53 30.01
CA VAL A 580 -8.65 3.72 29.50
C VAL A 580 -9.95 4.29 30.04
N VAL A 581 -10.92 4.57 29.17
CA VAL A 581 -12.26 5.03 29.54
C VAL A 581 -13.29 3.99 29.13
N MET A 582 -14.14 3.59 30.07
CA MET A 582 -15.20 2.62 29.87
C MET A 582 -16.57 3.22 30.24
N SER A 583 -17.60 2.95 29.43
CA SER A 583 -18.91 3.61 29.53
C SER A 583 -20.09 2.63 29.57
N LYS A 584 -21.19 3.08 30.18
CA LYS A 584 -22.54 2.51 30.08
C LYS A 584 -23.40 3.30 29.10
N GLY A 585 -24.49 2.71 28.63
CA GLY A 585 -25.35 3.29 27.58
C GLY A 585 -24.86 3.02 26.14
N THR A 586 -23.77 2.26 25.97
CA THR A 586 -23.31 1.83 24.65
C THR A 586 -24.27 0.81 24.02
N GLN A 587 -24.22 0.67 22.69
CA GLN A 587 -24.93 -0.40 21.96
C GLN A 587 -24.13 -1.72 21.92
N TYR A 588 -23.01 -1.80 22.64
CA TYR A 588 -22.12 -2.95 22.60
C TYR A 588 -22.68 -4.11 23.43
N LEU A 589 -22.63 -5.31 22.85
CA LEU A 589 -23.13 -6.56 23.46
C LEU A 589 -22.01 -7.43 24.03
N GLN A 590 -20.83 -7.35 23.41
CA GLN A 590 -19.65 -8.13 23.77
C GLN A 590 -18.42 -7.41 23.22
N GLN A 591 -17.33 -7.38 23.98
CA GLN A 591 -16.09 -6.72 23.58
C GLN A 591 -14.89 -7.67 23.69
N SER A 592 -13.84 -7.39 22.92
CA SER A 592 -12.56 -8.09 22.95
C SER A 592 -11.48 -7.11 22.52
N TYR A 593 -10.33 -7.11 23.20
CA TYR A 593 -9.18 -6.30 22.79
C TYR A 593 -7.94 -7.16 22.56
N LYS A 594 -6.97 -6.61 21.83
CA LYS A 594 -5.64 -7.19 21.65
C LYS A 594 -4.57 -6.10 21.74
N VAL A 595 -3.52 -6.38 22.51
CA VAL A 595 -2.22 -5.68 22.46
C VAL A 595 -1.27 -6.46 21.56
N SER A 596 -0.46 -5.77 20.75
CA SER A 596 0.43 -6.38 19.75
C SER A 596 1.57 -5.43 19.35
N ASP A 597 2.79 -5.93 19.17
CA ASP A 597 3.95 -5.12 18.73
C ASP A 597 3.87 -4.73 17.23
N SER A 598 3.02 -5.41 16.47
CA SER A 598 2.69 -5.10 15.07
C SER A 598 1.17 -4.98 14.90
N PHE A 599 0.72 -4.25 13.86
CA PHE A 599 -0.70 -4.00 13.63
C PHE A 599 -1.47 -5.32 13.41
N PRO A 600 -2.45 -5.69 14.26
CA PRO A 600 -2.92 -7.06 14.37
C PRO A 600 -3.99 -7.45 13.32
N PHE A 601 -3.81 -7.10 12.04
CA PHE A 601 -4.83 -7.26 10.99
C PHE A 601 -5.38 -8.69 10.85
N LYS A 602 -4.55 -9.74 10.94
CA LYS A 602 -5.00 -11.15 10.93
C LYS A 602 -6.03 -11.45 12.03
N TRP A 603 -5.88 -10.85 13.21
CA TRP A 603 -6.83 -10.99 14.32
C TRP A 603 -8.10 -10.17 14.08
N ILE A 604 -7.97 -8.95 13.56
CA ILE A 604 -9.10 -8.09 13.16
C ILE A 604 -9.98 -8.80 12.12
N ASN A 605 -9.38 -9.34 11.05
CA ASN A 605 -10.07 -10.07 9.99
C ASN A 605 -10.73 -11.38 10.48
N LYS A 606 -10.13 -12.07 11.47
CA LYS A 606 -10.83 -13.16 12.17
C LYS A 606 -12.05 -12.63 12.95
N LYS A 607 -11.92 -11.51 13.66
CA LYS A 607 -12.97 -10.91 14.49
C LYS A 607 -14.13 -10.31 13.68
N TRP A 608 -13.88 -9.74 12.50
CA TRP A 608 -14.93 -9.32 11.56
C TRP A 608 -15.84 -10.49 11.17
N ARG A 609 -15.26 -11.66 10.87
CA ARG A 609 -16.04 -12.90 10.58
C ARG A 609 -16.82 -13.43 11.79
N GLU A 610 -16.43 -13.08 13.01
CA GLU A 610 -17.17 -13.36 14.25
C GLU A 610 -18.26 -12.29 14.54
N GLY A 611 -18.38 -11.23 13.72
CA GLY A 611 -19.34 -10.14 13.88
C GLY A 611 -18.93 -9.11 14.94
N PHE A 612 -17.64 -8.98 15.24
CA PHE A 612 -17.06 -7.87 15.99
C PHE A 612 -16.52 -6.83 15.02
N TYR A 613 -16.61 -5.54 15.36
CA TYR A 613 -16.02 -4.44 14.59
C TYR A 613 -15.09 -3.62 15.50
N VAL A 614 -14.01 -3.06 14.97
CA VAL A 614 -13.12 -2.15 15.72
C VAL A 614 -13.92 -0.91 16.13
N THR A 615 -13.88 -0.59 17.43
CA THR A 615 -14.58 0.57 18.02
C THR A 615 -13.65 1.55 18.71
N ALA A 616 -12.44 1.14 19.10
CA ALA A 616 -11.39 2.03 19.59
C ALA A 616 -10.01 1.46 19.24
N MET A 617 -9.04 2.36 19.05
CA MET A 617 -7.64 2.01 18.85
C MET A 617 -6.76 2.98 19.63
N ALA A 618 -5.63 2.49 20.11
CA ALA A 618 -4.57 3.27 20.74
C ALA A 618 -3.20 2.69 20.40
N THR A 619 -2.17 3.46 20.70
CA THR A 619 -0.77 3.03 20.63
C THR A 619 -0.05 3.37 21.93
N SER A 620 1.06 2.67 22.21
CA SER A 620 1.98 2.99 23.30
C SER A 620 3.39 2.62 22.84
N GLY A 621 4.16 3.63 22.45
CA GLY A 621 5.40 3.45 21.71
C GLY A 621 5.12 2.81 20.33
N SER A 622 5.71 1.63 20.10
CA SER A 622 5.45 0.79 18.91
C SER A 622 4.21 -0.11 19.04
N ARG A 623 3.71 -0.33 20.26
CA ARG A 623 2.62 -1.30 20.51
C ARG A 623 1.27 -0.75 20.09
N TRP A 624 0.46 -1.60 19.48
CA TRP A 624 -0.92 -1.34 19.10
C TRP A 624 -1.87 -1.95 20.12
N GLY A 625 -2.87 -1.19 20.53
CA GLY A 625 -4.04 -1.64 21.29
C GLY A 625 -5.28 -1.50 20.42
N VAL A 626 -5.92 -2.61 20.06
CA VAL A 626 -7.14 -2.62 19.22
C VAL A 626 -8.30 -3.21 20.00
N VAL A 627 -9.40 -2.47 20.10
CA VAL A 627 -10.63 -2.86 20.79
C VAL A 627 -11.73 -3.10 19.76
N MET A 628 -12.38 -4.27 19.82
CA MET A 628 -13.47 -4.64 18.92
C MET A 628 -14.72 -5.05 19.70
N SER A 629 -15.89 -4.63 19.21
CA SER A 629 -17.18 -4.81 19.87
C SER A 629 -18.23 -5.40 18.93
N ARG A 630 -19.09 -6.30 19.42
CA ARG A 630 -20.33 -6.74 18.75
C ARG A 630 -21.46 -5.76 19.07
N GLY A 631 -22.40 -5.56 18.15
CA GLY A 631 -23.48 -4.58 18.32
C GLY A 631 -23.09 -3.13 17.99
N ALA A 632 -21.87 -2.89 17.50
CA ALA A 632 -21.33 -1.55 17.21
C ALA A 632 -22.03 -0.75 16.08
N GLY A 633 -23.16 -1.23 15.55
CA GLY A 633 -23.95 -0.51 14.55
C GLY A 633 -23.38 -0.50 13.12
N PHE A 634 -22.24 -1.13 12.85
CA PHE A 634 -21.63 -1.20 11.51
C PHE A 634 -22.10 -2.40 10.69
N SER A 635 -22.17 -2.23 9.37
CA SER A 635 -22.44 -3.30 8.40
C SER A 635 -21.12 -3.87 7.86
N ASP A 636 -20.19 -2.98 7.51
CA ASP A 636 -18.88 -3.33 6.97
C ASP A 636 -17.79 -2.39 7.51
N GLN A 637 -16.52 -2.84 7.45
CA GLN A 637 -15.37 -2.10 7.99
C GLN A 637 -14.06 -2.51 7.32
N VAL A 638 -13.21 -1.51 7.05
CA VAL A 638 -11.90 -1.66 6.40
C VAL A 638 -10.81 -0.92 7.19
N VAL A 639 -9.56 -1.18 6.86
CA VAL A 639 -8.37 -0.52 7.43
C VAL A 639 -7.55 0.10 6.32
N GLU A 640 -7.16 1.36 6.49
CA GLU A 640 -6.06 1.98 5.76
C GLU A 640 -4.85 2.07 6.70
N LEU A 641 -3.76 1.39 6.35
CA LEU A 641 -2.51 1.34 7.12
C LEU A 641 -1.36 1.84 6.24
N ASP A 642 -0.60 2.83 6.70
CA ASP A 642 0.47 3.44 5.91
C ASP A 642 1.60 3.95 6.85
N PHE A 643 2.82 4.11 6.34
CA PHE A 643 3.91 4.80 7.05
C PHE A 643 3.76 6.33 6.97
N LEU A 644 2.87 6.80 6.10
CA LEU A 644 2.46 8.17 5.90
C LEU A 644 0.95 8.29 6.21
N TYR A 645 0.31 9.36 5.75
CA TYR A 645 -1.15 9.52 5.87
C TYR A 645 -1.86 9.00 4.60
N PRO A 646 -2.75 8.00 4.68
CA PRO A 646 -3.30 7.30 3.50
C PRO A 646 -4.44 8.08 2.81
N SER A 647 -4.16 9.28 2.30
CA SER A 647 -5.16 10.17 1.68
C SER A 647 -5.88 9.54 0.48
N GLU A 648 -5.17 8.85 -0.41
CA GLU A 648 -5.77 8.17 -1.57
C GLU A 648 -6.81 7.12 -1.14
N GLY A 649 -6.46 6.30 -0.15
CA GLY A 649 -7.37 5.29 0.39
C GLY A 649 -8.61 5.92 1.03
N ILE A 650 -8.40 6.88 1.93
CA ILE A 650 -9.50 7.58 2.63
C ILE A 650 -10.52 8.17 1.65
N HIS A 651 -10.07 8.88 0.61
CA HIS A 651 -10.98 9.50 -0.36
C HIS A 651 -11.79 8.45 -1.14
N ARG A 652 -11.14 7.40 -1.68
CA ARG A 652 -11.84 6.32 -2.39
C ARG A 652 -12.86 5.60 -1.51
N ARG A 653 -12.54 5.40 -0.23
CA ARG A 653 -13.47 4.79 0.74
C ARG A 653 -14.64 5.73 1.09
N TRP A 654 -14.43 7.05 1.13
CA TRP A 654 -15.51 8.03 1.33
C TRP A 654 -16.54 8.01 0.20
N ASP A 655 -16.09 7.89 -1.05
CA ASP A 655 -16.95 7.75 -2.24
C ASP A 655 -17.82 6.49 -2.17
N CYS A 656 -17.27 5.39 -1.62
CA CYS A 656 -18.00 4.14 -1.34
C CYS A 656 -18.83 4.16 -0.03
N GLY A 657 -19.03 5.33 0.61
CA GLY A 657 -19.90 5.48 1.78
C GLY A 657 -19.31 5.04 3.13
N TYR A 658 -18.03 4.68 3.18
CA TYR A 658 -17.34 4.46 4.46
C TYR A 658 -17.04 5.80 5.14
N ARG A 659 -16.90 5.81 6.46
CA ARG A 659 -16.40 6.95 7.25
C ARG A 659 -15.40 6.50 8.28
N ILE A 660 -14.38 7.31 8.57
CA ILE A 660 -13.38 7.05 9.60
C ILE A 660 -14.08 6.98 10.97
N THR A 661 -13.87 5.89 11.70
CA THR A 661 -14.48 5.64 13.02
C THR A 661 -13.47 5.37 14.13
N ALA A 662 -12.22 5.02 13.81
CA ALA A 662 -11.14 4.96 14.77
C ALA A 662 -9.79 5.29 14.10
N THR A 663 -8.92 5.99 14.81
CA THR A 663 -7.59 6.39 14.34
C THR A 663 -6.54 6.15 15.41
N ALA A 664 -5.41 5.55 15.06
CA ALA A 664 -4.25 5.43 15.95
C ALA A 664 -2.96 5.45 15.13
N ALA A 665 -1.87 5.93 15.71
CA ALA A 665 -0.59 6.03 15.02
C ALA A 665 0.58 5.77 15.97
N THR A 666 1.61 5.07 15.47
CA THR A 666 2.91 4.94 16.14
C THR A 666 3.86 6.03 15.63
N SER A 667 5.12 5.98 16.05
CA SER A 667 6.21 6.75 15.45
C SER A 667 6.54 6.34 14.01
N ASP A 668 5.99 5.21 13.51
CA ASP A 668 6.31 4.61 12.22
C ASP A 668 5.13 4.50 11.25
N GLN A 669 3.91 4.26 11.74
CA GLN A 669 2.72 4.02 10.91
C GLN A 669 1.46 4.68 11.48
N ALA A 670 0.56 5.12 10.59
CA ALA A 670 -0.80 5.52 10.91
C ALA A 670 -1.78 4.44 10.45
N ALA A 671 -2.75 4.11 11.30
CA ALA A 671 -3.87 3.22 11.00
C ALA A 671 -5.19 3.97 11.15
N LEU A 672 -6.00 3.95 10.10
CA LEU A 672 -7.37 4.47 10.12
C LEU A 672 -8.33 3.33 9.82
N VAL A 673 -9.31 3.16 10.69
CA VAL A 673 -10.44 2.25 10.48
C VAL A 673 -11.59 3.06 9.90
N LEU A 674 -12.13 2.61 8.77
CA LEU A 674 -13.31 3.20 8.15
C LEU A 674 -14.45 2.18 8.13
N SER A 675 -15.66 2.63 8.48
CA SER A 675 -16.83 1.77 8.65
C SER A 675 -18.04 2.29 7.87
N VAL A 676 -18.90 1.38 7.42
CA VAL A 676 -20.23 1.70 6.90
C VAL A 676 -21.27 1.49 8.01
N PRO A 677 -22.05 2.50 8.42
CA PRO A 677 -23.08 2.33 9.45
C PRO A 677 -24.33 1.62 8.89
N ARG A 678 -24.94 0.72 9.68
CA ARG A 678 -26.18 -0.01 9.33
C ARG A 678 -27.40 0.89 9.15
N ARG A 679 -27.39 2.05 9.80
CA ARG A 679 -28.39 3.11 9.65
C ARG A 679 -27.67 4.30 9.06
N LYS A 680 -28.10 4.78 7.89
CA LYS A 680 -27.54 6.02 7.32
C LYS A 680 -27.72 7.16 8.33
N PRO A 681 -26.65 7.88 8.72
CA PRO A 681 -26.80 9.08 9.51
C PRO A 681 -27.52 10.15 8.68
N ALA A 682 -28.16 11.10 9.35
CA ALA A 682 -28.90 12.19 8.69
C ALA A 682 -27.97 13.22 8.01
N ASP A 683 -26.68 13.21 8.36
CA ASP A 683 -25.62 13.99 7.73
C ASP A 683 -24.44 13.04 7.51
N GLU A 684 -23.87 13.07 6.29
CA GLU A 684 -22.76 12.20 5.88
C GLU A 684 -21.43 12.96 5.78
N THR A 685 -21.37 14.24 6.15
CA THR A 685 -20.16 15.06 6.04
C THR A 685 -19.12 14.69 7.10
N GLN A 686 -17.92 14.35 6.64
CA GLN A 686 -16.75 14.11 7.47
C GLN A 686 -15.55 14.85 6.88
N GLU A 687 -14.74 15.44 7.75
CA GLU A 687 -13.50 16.13 7.37
C GLU A 687 -12.32 15.62 8.20
N THR A 688 -11.12 15.71 7.64
CA THR A 688 -9.87 15.38 8.33
C THR A 688 -8.91 16.56 8.29
N LEU A 689 -8.28 16.85 9.42
CA LEU A 689 -7.30 17.92 9.55
C LEU A 689 -6.03 17.39 10.23
N ARG A 690 -4.88 17.76 9.69
CA ARG A 690 -3.56 17.43 10.22
C ARG A 690 -2.83 18.71 10.61
N THR A 691 -2.36 18.82 11.84
CA THR A 691 -1.66 20.02 12.35
C THR A 691 -0.49 19.66 13.25
N SER A 692 0.59 20.43 13.22
CA SER A 692 1.75 20.25 14.12
C SER A 692 1.38 20.47 15.59
N ALA A 693 0.60 21.50 15.88
CA ALA A 693 0.00 21.77 17.19
C ALA A 693 -1.44 21.21 17.29
N PHE A 694 -1.98 21.10 18.51
CA PHE A 694 -3.39 20.75 18.70
C PHE A 694 -4.30 21.81 18.02
N PRO A 695 -5.35 21.42 17.26
CA PRO A 695 -6.05 22.32 16.33
C PRO A 695 -7.06 23.30 16.99
N SER A 696 -6.71 23.91 18.12
CA SER A 696 -7.62 24.69 18.98
C SER A 696 -8.33 25.88 18.29
N THR A 697 -7.69 26.53 17.31
CA THR A 697 -8.30 27.59 16.48
C THR A 697 -9.37 27.00 15.56
N HIS A 698 -8.98 26.01 14.76
CA HIS A 698 -9.83 25.31 13.80
C HIS A 698 -11.06 24.69 14.48
N VAL A 699 -10.95 24.14 15.69
CA VAL A 699 -12.10 23.56 16.41
C VAL A 699 -13.27 24.55 16.54
N LYS A 700 -12.99 25.83 16.81
CA LYS A 700 -14.03 26.87 16.90
C LYS A 700 -14.69 27.14 15.55
N GLU A 701 -13.90 27.17 14.47
CA GLU A 701 -14.39 27.32 13.09
C GLU A 701 -15.24 26.13 12.64
N LYS A 702 -14.87 24.91 13.06
CA LYS A 702 -15.62 23.68 12.77
C LYS A 702 -16.93 23.64 13.55
N TRP A 703 -16.94 24.01 14.83
CA TRP A 703 -18.18 24.13 15.61
C TRP A 703 -19.19 25.12 15.00
N ALA A 704 -18.72 26.25 14.45
CA ALA A 704 -19.58 27.19 13.72
C ALA A 704 -20.25 26.60 12.45
N LYS A 705 -19.74 25.46 11.96
CA LYS A 705 -20.27 24.68 10.83
C LYS A 705 -20.95 23.38 11.27
N ASN A 706 -21.24 23.21 12.57
CA ASN A 706 -21.73 21.97 13.18
C ASN A 706 -20.84 20.74 12.97
N LEU A 707 -19.54 20.95 12.72
CA LEU A 707 -18.52 19.92 12.62
C LEU A 707 -17.83 19.75 13.97
N TYR A 708 -17.92 18.54 14.54
CA TYR A 708 -17.43 18.23 15.88
C TYR A 708 -16.35 17.14 15.82
N ILE A 709 -15.35 17.21 16.70
CA ILE A 709 -14.31 16.17 16.77
C ILE A 709 -14.99 14.84 17.12
N ALA A 710 -14.80 13.84 16.26
CA ALA A 710 -15.27 12.47 16.44
C ALA A 710 -14.13 11.50 16.78
N SER A 711 -12.90 11.80 16.35
CA SER A 711 -11.70 11.05 16.71
C SER A 711 -10.47 11.95 16.64
N VAL A 712 -9.50 11.72 17.51
CA VAL A 712 -8.21 12.40 17.48
C VAL A 712 -7.09 11.41 17.81
N CYS A 713 -5.95 11.52 17.15
CA CYS A 713 -4.71 10.86 17.56
C CYS A 713 -3.49 11.75 17.25
N TYR A 714 -2.32 11.37 17.75
CA TYR A 714 -1.05 12.04 17.49
C TYR A 714 -0.01 10.98 17.11
N GLY A 715 0.73 11.21 16.03
CA GLY A 715 1.74 10.26 15.53
C GLY A 715 2.26 10.61 14.15
N ARG A 716 2.91 9.65 13.48
CA ARG A 716 3.58 9.89 12.19
C ARG A 716 2.59 10.25 11.07
N THR A 717 2.95 11.26 10.30
CA THR A 717 2.23 11.88 9.18
C THR A 717 3.23 12.45 8.16
N VAL A 718 2.77 13.32 7.25
CA VAL A 718 3.57 13.99 6.22
C VAL A 718 3.34 15.50 6.35
N SER A 719 4.41 16.29 6.36
CA SER A 719 4.35 17.76 6.17
C SER A 719 3.91 18.11 4.75
#